data_AF-A0A9P7VAZ5-F1
#
_entry.id   AF-A0A9P7VAZ5-F1
#
_cell.length_a   1.000
_cell.length_b   1.000
_cell.length_c   1.000
_cell.angle_alpha   90.00
_cell.angle_beta   90.00
_cell.angle_gamma   90.00
#
_symmetry.space_group_name_H-M   'P 1'
#
loop_
_entity.id
_entity.type
_entity.pdbx_description
1 polymer ?
#
loop_
_entity_poly.entity_id
_entity_poly.type
_entity_poly.pdbx_seq_one_letter_code
_entity_poly.pdbx_strand_id
1 'polypeptide(L)'
;MANKFRAKKVKAPYKRYVYSSGEGTEPRQANDSNQDEQLRSKLNIRTVHVLTRQDSSIEEGDSIKHKVRSYVWPQSQFQKVDLVRCYLDKGNKEYEASRLQQQQDDYDEVGDHEAEEDDDDRHNMMKLPIEVMKQIFEILHYQGHLTSKYMILNKAIYGIVAQIIYGHPWLYPNNFNSFTEVITRNKSLGGYIQTLDLTNINHGGKNASISKLLKRSGKSLRKFVAPQTSFGLGPLVSLKNCPRLKVLDLRLVSEAMNLFELFKAIKNHHELTHLSLPRCSIQSSNEDEEYDFEWPPRLSFLHISGGISDEFIIQTRFPSTICELELSHCSSLRDIGFVDVLLKIGKNLTSLRIQYPMSISNAGDSVFLYCPNLITLEVNVDYILLSFFDEHNLKYLPYQRPLKNLRLGSSGTLGTYNRIEPVDLAVALDEGRLPKLKHVQVSTTLGWMNGYPEDCLEYVIETLDERNGLFRVYMGALKAKLDKRDRLNLSLLLTLGVIIRLYNIPWPSHVVFDEVHFGTFVNEYITGDFFVDVHPPLGKLLYYWIALAFGYTGDFDFSKIGNPYTENVPYVPLRLFSGVCGVLTVLIAYITLRASLCRPMVAFFGATLVLIENSLVTQSRFIFLDSPMILAISIAVLGTIKVDVTKPFTSKWCLLLILTGVGLGCAVSIKFVGVFTLVWATTLTLIKLWQYLGDLQVTNLQLIMHSFGRLVALVLIPLTIFLGVFITSLSALPYSGVGIGYLPAKIQSTFNDSDILKNVPVEVAFGSTITLKHRPLQVYLHSHNFTYESGSHEQQVTGYTFADDPENEWIIETKNQQPLEKLHGYLRYVKDGDIIRLYHKSTGKYLHVNDVRPPVLEHEYANEVSCNGTREILGDINYEWKVKILDTESHSKNNLPKIKVRATESIFQLIHQGTKCILMSHDTKLPSWGFGQREIVCINEPTLDNTLWTVEFNSHPLLDNDVDNHDRVDFGKVSLWSKVYYIHKAMFQLNKSLTEKHNYASEPATWPFLIRGVNYFRTDTENVLTDETGSSVYLLGNMAIYYVSLVVILVVLFKQTWYFFNALNPFLITTYPNHKQNFYDCSLRFLLGWLMHYIPYFNMERQLFLHHYLPSVYFGILLVAQYIEYRMAGNQSIGYMMMISISAGAMYCFVQFFPIIYGLEWTVHGCLQRQWYSTWDMSCMSYTKLD
;
A
#
# COMPACT_ATOMS: atom_id res chain seq x y z
N MET A 1 40.39 -1.52 46.77
CA MET A 1 39.49 -0.33 46.69
C MET A 1 38.19 -0.81 46.05
N ALA A 2 37.21 -1.29 46.83
CA ALA A 2 36.15 -0.52 47.53
C ALA A 2 35.19 0.15 46.52
N ASN A 3 33.86 -0.01 46.48
CA ASN A 3 32.83 -0.68 47.29
C ASN A 3 31.59 -0.89 46.36
N LYS A 4 30.96 -2.08 46.28
CA LYS A 4 29.67 -2.49 46.92
C LYS A 4 28.60 -1.37 46.93
N PHE A 5 27.40 -1.56 46.36
CA PHE A 5 26.33 -2.39 46.95
C PHE A 5 25.35 -3.03 45.94
N ARG A 6 24.79 -4.17 46.35
CA ARG A 6 23.80 -5.03 45.69
C ARG A 6 22.73 -5.39 46.73
N ALA A 7 21.52 -5.77 46.32
CA ALA A 7 20.75 -6.86 46.96
C ALA A 7 20.05 -7.67 45.84
N LYS A 8 20.48 -8.91 45.48
CA LYS A 8 20.31 -10.26 46.08
C LYS A 8 19.01 -10.94 45.56
N LYS A 9 19.10 -11.93 44.66
CA LYS A 9 19.16 -13.42 44.85
C LYS A 9 17.87 -13.96 45.49
N VAL A 10 17.29 -15.09 45.03
CA VAL A 10 17.69 -16.46 45.40
C VAL A 10 17.24 -17.51 44.36
N LYS A 11 18.09 -18.52 44.11
CA LYS A 11 17.75 -19.85 43.57
C LYS A 11 17.91 -20.90 44.70
N ALA A 12 16.95 -21.84 44.76
CA ALA A 12 16.85 -23.22 45.33
C ALA A 12 17.88 -23.73 46.37
N PRO A 13 17.54 -24.61 47.37
CA PRO A 13 16.95 -25.96 47.20
C PRO A 13 16.03 -26.47 48.36
N TYR A 14 15.46 -27.68 48.34
CA TYR A 14 15.95 -28.83 49.14
C TYR A 14 15.39 -30.21 48.69
N LYS A 15 16.18 -31.25 48.98
CA LYS A 15 16.06 -32.71 48.73
C LYS A 15 15.27 -33.48 49.82
N ARG A 16 14.85 -34.72 49.47
CA ARG A 16 14.69 -36.02 50.23
C ARG A 16 14.63 -35.96 51.78
N TYR A 17 13.76 -36.70 52.49
CA TYR A 17 13.76 -38.17 52.75
C TYR A 17 12.38 -38.65 53.28
N VAL A 18 11.85 -39.81 52.81
CA VAL A 18 11.51 -41.09 53.55
C VAL A 18 10.62 -40.91 54.79
N TYR A 19 9.38 -41.44 54.87
CA TYR A 19 8.93 -42.82 55.18
C TYR A 19 7.60 -43.11 54.43
N SER A 20 7.42 -44.24 53.73
CA SER A 20 6.96 -45.55 54.23
C SER A 20 5.52 -45.56 54.79
N SER A 21 4.75 -46.47 54.21
CA SER A 21 3.53 -47.13 54.67
C SER A 21 3.14 -47.00 56.15
N GLY A 22 1.82 -47.00 56.38
CA GLY A 22 1.24 -47.64 57.55
C GLY A 22 0.08 -46.89 58.14
N GLU A 23 -1.12 -47.41 57.88
CA GLU A 23 -2.20 -47.66 58.85
C GLU A 23 -2.66 -46.57 59.82
N GLY A 24 -3.99 -46.52 59.98
CA GLY A 24 -4.57 -46.18 61.27
C GLY A 24 -5.59 -45.07 61.23
N THR A 25 -6.83 -45.47 60.94
CA THR A 25 -8.02 -45.11 61.73
C THR A 25 -8.37 -43.62 61.89
N GLU A 26 -9.48 -43.28 61.24
CA GLU A 26 -10.65 -42.57 61.80
C GLU A 26 -10.64 -42.36 63.34
N PRO A 27 -11.25 -41.28 63.90
CA PRO A 27 -12.61 -40.91 63.51
C PRO A 27 -13.04 -39.43 63.64
N ARG A 28 -14.10 -39.13 62.86
CA ARG A 28 -15.37 -38.47 63.21
C ARG A 28 -15.45 -37.01 63.72
N GLN A 29 -16.51 -36.41 63.15
CA GLN A 29 -17.46 -35.42 63.67
C GLN A 29 -17.03 -33.95 63.57
N ALA A 30 -17.60 -33.17 62.65
CA ALA A 30 -19.00 -32.69 62.55
C ALA A 30 -19.22 -31.46 63.43
N ASN A 31 -19.48 -30.31 62.80
CA ASN A 31 -20.79 -29.65 62.76
C ASN A 31 -20.65 -28.14 62.48
N ASP A 32 -21.52 -27.69 61.57
CA ASP A 32 -22.42 -26.53 61.70
C ASP A 32 -21.83 -25.13 62.01
N SER A 33 -22.33 -24.04 61.46
CA SER A 33 -23.44 -23.77 60.54
C SER A 33 -23.49 -22.25 60.35
N ASN A 34 -24.09 -21.80 59.24
CA ASN A 34 -24.99 -20.63 59.12
C ASN A 34 -24.45 -19.24 59.55
N GLN A 35 -24.85 -18.10 59.01
CA GLN A 35 -25.80 -17.53 58.05
C GLN A 35 -25.44 -16.00 58.16
N ASP A 36 -25.64 -15.06 57.25
CA ASP A 36 -26.70 -14.86 56.28
C ASP A 36 -26.42 -13.56 55.49
N GLU A 37 -27.23 -13.37 54.44
CA GLU A 37 -27.73 -12.08 53.93
C GLU A 37 -26.91 -11.17 52.98
N GLN A 38 -27.29 -11.23 51.70
CA GLN A 38 -28.18 -10.26 51.00
C GLN A 38 -27.69 -9.63 49.67
N LEU A 39 -28.45 -10.00 48.63
CA LEU A 39 -29.08 -9.18 47.57
C LEU A 39 -28.30 -8.64 46.35
N ARG A 40 -28.73 -9.22 45.19
CA ARG A 40 -29.09 -8.64 43.86
C ARG A 40 -28.28 -9.24 42.71
N SER A 41 -28.80 -10.31 42.11
CA SER A 41 -29.73 -10.32 40.96
C SER A 41 -29.06 -10.03 39.61
N LYS A 42 -28.94 -11.10 38.79
CA LYS A 42 -29.54 -11.18 37.44
C LYS A 42 -29.30 -12.56 36.84
N LEU A 43 -30.43 -13.25 36.63
CA LEU A 43 -30.80 -14.17 35.55
C LEU A 43 -29.81 -15.25 35.08
N ASN A 44 -30.21 -16.48 34.75
CA ASN A 44 -31.40 -17.32 34.90
C ASN A 44 -31.13 -18.58 34.05
N ILE A 45 -31.79 -19.69 34.31
CA ILE A 45 -32.14 -20.77 33.35
C ILE A 45 -31.01 -21.68 32.85
N ARG A 46 -31.17 -23.01 32.71
CA ARG A 46 -32.01 -24.13 33.20
C ARG A 46 -31.18 -25.36 32.71
N THR A 47 -31.17 -26.56 33.27
CA THR A 47 -32.27 -27.52 33.41
C THR A 47 -31.70 -28.76 34.11
N VAL A 48 -32.46 -29.35 35.03
CA VAL A 48 -32.23 -30.72 35.52
C VAL A 48 -33.09 -31.67 34.68
N HIS A 49 -32.47 -32.74 34.16
CA HIS A 49 -33.16 -33.95 33.74
C HIS A 49 -33.45 -34.81 34.97
N VAL A 50 -34.67 -35.31 35.14
CA VAL A 50 -34.89 -36.63 35.72
C VAL A 50 -36.15 -37.26 35.12
N LEU A 51 -36.03 -38.46 34.55
CA LEU A 51 -36.66 -39.70 35.05
C LEU A 51 -36.82 -40.78 33.96
N THR A 52 -36.43 -42.00 34.41
CA THR A 52 -37.05 -43.32 34.25
C THR A 52 -36.82 -44.16 32.98
N ARG A 53 -36.13 -45.32 33.19
CA ARG A 53 -36.63 -46.73 33.24
C ARG A 53 -37.63 -47.15 32.14
N GLN A 54 -37.65 -48.37 31.60
CA GLN A 54 -37.48 -49.68 32.26
C GLN A 54 -37.36 -50.82 31.23
N ASP A 55 -36.98 -51.99 31.76
CA ASP A 55 -36.60 -53.28 31.19
C ASP A 55 -37.67 -54.14 30.49
N SER A 56 -37.20 -55.13 29.71
CA SER A 56 -37.56 -56.58 29.69
C SER A 56 -37.37 -57.15 28.26
N SER A 57 -37.10 -58.43 27.94
CA SER A 57 -36.52 -59.62 28.59
C SER A 57 -36.48 -60.75 27.53
N ILE A 58 -35.43 -61.59 27.53
CA ILE A 58 -35.42 -63.07 27.31
C ILE A 58 -35.39 -63.71 25.88
N GLU A 59 -34.28 -64.44 25.67
CA GLU A 59 -33.98 -65.80 25.11
C GLU A 59 -34.01 -66.23 23.61
N GLU A 60 -32.85 -66.81 23.24
CA GLU A 60 -32.49 -68.04 22.47
C GLU A 60 -32.88 -68.29 21.00
N GLY A 61 -31.88 -68.79 20.23
CA GLY A 61 -32.07 -69.83 19.21
C GLY A 61 -31.53 -69.56 17.79
N ASP A 62 -30.57 -70.37 17.36
CA ASP A 62 -29.86 -70.40 16.06
C ASP A 62 -30.74 -70.46 14.79
N SER A 63 -30.26 -69.84 13.70
CA SER A 63 -29.90 -70.51 12.43
C SER A 63 -29.83 -69.57 11.21
N ILE A 64 -28.91 -69.89 10.31
CA ILE A 64 -28.53 -69.16 9.09
C ILE A 64 -29.56 -69.41 7.96
N LYS A 65 -30.04 -68.36 7.27
CA LYS A 65 -30.09 -68.23 5.79
C LYS A 65 -30.78 -66.95 5.31
N HIS A 66 -30.21 -66.38 4.24
CA HIS A 66 -30.70 -65.24 3.46
C HIS A 66 -32.20 -65.25 3.14
N LYS A 67 -32.88 -64.10 3.28
CA LYS A 67 -33.68 -63.46 2.22
C LYS A 67 -34.30 -62.15 2.68
N VAL A 68 -34.27 -61.19 1.76
CA VAL A 68 -34.96 -59.89 1.77
C VAL A 68 -36.46 -60.05 2.09
N ARG A 69 -37.00 -59.22 2.98
CA ARG A 69 -38.38 -58.74 2.92
C ARG A 69 -38.51 -57.39 3.65
N SER A 70 -38.79 -56.39 2.84
CA SER A 70 -39.19 -55.03 3.19
C SER A 70 -40.53 -55.00 3.94
N TYR A 71 -40.63 -54.31 5.07
CA TYR A 71 -41.89 -53.69 5.52
C TYR A 71 -41.62 -52.40 6.31
N VAL A 72 -42.18 -51.31 5.75
CA VAL A 72 -42.84 -50.14 6.38
C VAL A 72 -42.11 -49.41 7.52
N TRP A 73 -41.84 -48.13 7.27
CA TRP A 73 -41.34 -47.14 8.22
C TRP A 73 -42.37 -46.82 9.33
N PRO A 74 -41.99 -46.84 10.63
CA PRO A 74 -42.75 -46.15 11.65
C PRO A 74 -42.45 -44.65 11.59
N GLN A 75 -43.52 -43.83 11.63
CA GLN A 75 -43.44 -42.39 11.87
C GLN A 75 -42.64 -42.12 13.16
N SER A 76 -41.73 -41.15 13.06
CA SER A 76 -40.86 -40.69 14.14
C SER A 76 -41.62 -40.36 15.43
N GLN A 77 -41.43 -41.18 16.47
CA GLN A 77 -41.66 -40.80 17.86
C GLN A 77 -40.32 -40.65 18.61
N PHE A 78 -39.62 -39.54 18.38
CA PHE A 78 -38.59 -39.07 19.31
C PHE A 78 -38.94 -37.69 19.85
N GLN A 79 -39.54 -37.68 21.06
CA GLN A 79 -39.48 -36.57 22.00
C GLN A 79 -38.21 -36.69 22.86
N LYS A 80 -37.64 -35.53 23.26
CA LYS A 80 -36.54 -35.27 24.22
C LYS A 80 -35.13 -35.51 23.62
N VAL A 81 -34.24 -34.53 23.40
CA VAL A 81 -33.88 -33.31 24.17
C VAL A 81 -33.27 -32.27 23.22
N ASP A 82 -33.78 -31.03 23.24
CA ASP A 82 -33.26 -29.91 22.46
C ASP A 82 -32.26 -29.07 23.29
N LEU A 83 -30.96 -29.32 23.07
CA LEU A 83 -29.86 -28.60 23.71
C LEU A 83 -29.70 -27.15 23.20
N VAL A 84 -30.35 -26.78 22.09
CA VAL A 84 -30.24 -25.46 21.48
C VAL A 84 -31.16 -24.45 22.18
N ARG A 85 -32.28 -24.91 22.74
CA ARG A 85 -33.19 -24.10 23.57
C ARG A 85 -32.65 -23.75 24.97
N CYS A 86 -31.56 -24.39 25.42
CA CYS A 86 -30.82 -23.99 26.63
C CYS A 86 -29.74 -22.94 26.39
N TYR A 87 -29.34 -22.69 25.13
CA TYR A 87 -28.17 -21.87 24.83
C TYR A 87 -28.49 -20.51 24.19
N LEU A 88 -29.69 -20.31 23.64
CA LEU A 88 -29.99 -19.11 22.84
C LEU A 88 -31.02 -18.12 23.43
N ASP A 89 -31.70 -18.42 24.55
CA ASP A 89 -32.70 -17.50 25.11
C ASP A 89 -32.42 -17.07 26.57
N LYS A 90 -31.41 -16.20 26.71
CA LYS A 90 -31.46 -15.12 27.72
C LYS A 90 -31.78 -13.80 27.04
N GLY A 91 -33.07 -13.58 26.81
CA GLY A 91 -33.70 -12.26 26.98
C GLY A 91 -33.78 -11.37 25.75
N ASN A 92 -34.89 -11.48 25.00
CA ASN A 92 -35.57 -10.31 24.47
C ASN A 92 -37.09 -10.58 24.37
N LYS A 93 -37.91 -9.80 25.09
CA LYS A 93 -39.36 -10.03 25.25
C LYS A 93 -40.24 -9.31 24.21
N GLU A 94 -39.66 -8.50 23.31
CA GLU A 94 -40.43 -7.73 22.32
C GLU A 94 -40.72 -8.48 21.00
N TYR A 95 -40.04 -9.59 20.73
CA TYR A 95 -40.23 -10.34 19.48
C TYR A 95 -41.36 -11.40 19.55
N GLU A 96 -41.78 -11.82 20.75
CA GLU A 96 -42.88 -12.78 20.93
C GLU A 96 -44.28 -12.15 20.76
N ALA A 97 -44.43 -10.84 21.00
CA ALA A 97 -45.74 -10.18 20.93
C ALA A 97 -46.21 -9.93 19.48
N SER A 98 -45.27 -9.68 18.56
CA SER A 98 -45.60 -9.26 17.18
C SER A 98 -46.01 -10.42 16.26
N ARG A 99 -45.76 -11.67 16.67
CA ARG A 99 -46.01 -12.85 15.84
C ARG A 99 -47.33 -13.57 16.17
N LEU A 100 -47.96 -13.22 17.29
CA LEU A 100 -49.25 -13.78 17.75
C LEU A 100 -50.47 -13.00 17.24
N GLN A 101 -50.28 -11.85 16.57
CA GLN A 101 -51.38 -11.05 16.03
C GLN A 101 -51.63 -11.22 14.52
N GLN A 102 -50.77 -11.92 13.78
CA GLN A 102 -50.86 -12.04 12.31
C GLN A 102 -51.24 -13.44 11.79
N GLN A 103 -51.59 -14.38 12.65
CA GLN A 103 -52.00 -15.74 12.23
C GLN A 103 -53.36 -16.17 12.82
N GLN A 104 -54.18 -15.20 13.25
CA GLN A 104 -55.49 -15.47 13.86
C GLN A 104 -56.68 -14.94 13.05
N ASP A 105 -56.47 -14.39 11.85
CA ASP A 105 -57.53 -13.78 11.03
C ASP A 105 -57.75 -14.43 9.64
N ASP A 106 -57.22 -15.63 9.37
CA ASP A 106 -57.40 -16.27 8.04
C ASP A 106 -57.87 -17.73 8.15
N TYR A 107 -58.81 -17.96 9.08
CA TYR A 107 -59.79 -19.05 8.99
C TYR A 107 -61.10 -18.46 8.46
N ASP A 108 -61.68 -19.16 7.48
CA ASP A 108 -62.99 -18.97 6.85
C ASP A 108 -63.02 -18.05 5.63
N GLU A 109 -62.81 -18.62 4.43
CA GLU A 109 -63.80 -18.44 3.36
C GLU A 109 -63.65 -19.46 2.21
N VAL A 110 -64.77 -20.16 1.96
CA VAL A 110 -65.24 -20.74 0.69
C VAL A 110 -64.57 -22.02 0.16
N GLY A 111 -65.24 -23.15 0.43
CA GLY A 111 -66.24 -23.67 -0.51
C GLY A 111 -65.76 -24.68 -1.58
N ASP A 112 -66.34 -25.87 -1.46
CA ASP A 112 -66.44 -27.04 -2.34
C ASP A 112 -66.37 -26.86 -3.88
N HIS A 113 -66.04 -27.99 -4.51
CA HIS A 113 -66.03 -28.35 -5.95
C HIS A 113 -64.70 -28.01 -6.67
N GLU A 114 -64.02 -28.92 -7.38
CA GLU A 114 -64.50 -30.05 -8.18
C GLU A 114 -63.32 -30.95 -8.63
N ALA A 115 -63.64 -32.22 -8.90
CA ALA A 115 -63.02 -33.15 -9.86
C ALA A 115 -61.56 -33.61 -9.69
N GLU A 116 -61.43 -34.87 -9.24
CA GLU A 116 -60.87 -36.00 -10.02
C GLU A 116 -59.67 -35.71 -10.96
N GLU A 117 -58.48 -36.25 -10.64
CA GLU A 117 -57.91 -37.43 -11.34
C GLU A 117 -56.47 -37.74 -10.85
N ASP A 118 -56.21 -39.05 -10.75
CA ASP A 118 -54.94 -39.78 -10.75
C ASP A 118 -54.05 -39.90 -9.50
N ASP A 119 -54.26 -41.07 -8.86
CA ASP A 119 -53.61 -41.66 -7.70
C ASP A 119 -52.35 -42.49 -8.06
N ASP A 120 -51.56 -42.10 -9.08
CA ASP A 120 -50.49 -42.98 -9.63
C ASP A 120 -49.02 -42.58 -9.34
N ASP A 121 -48.75 -41.49 -8.61
CA ASP A 121 -47.36 -41.02 -8.38
C ASP A 121 -46.74 -41.36 -7.01
N ARG A 122 -47.41 -42.18 -6.18
CA ARG A 122 -46.87 -42.60 -4.86
C ARG A 122 -45.87 -43.77 -4.92
N HIS A 123 -45.27 -44.04 -6.09
CA HIS A 123 -44.27 -45.10 -6.27
C HIS A 123 -42.89 -44.67 -6.80
N ASN A 124 -42.54 -43.37 -6.80
CA ASN A 124 -41.24 -42.93 -7.31
C ASN A 124 -40.41 -42.00 -6.40
N MET A 125 -40.42 -42.23 -5.07
CA MET A 125 -39.29 -41.79 -4.25
C MET A 125 -38.15 -42.80 -4.38
N MET A 126 -37.08 -42.43 -5.09
CA MET A 126 -35.85 -43.21 -5.22
C MET A 126 -35.37 -43.73 -3.86
N LYS A 127 -35.47 -45.06 -3.65
CA LYS A 127 -34.90 -45.77 -2.50
C LYS A 127 -33.41 -45.99 -2.78
N LEU A 128 -32.58 -45.00 -2.47
CA LEU A 128 -31.12 -45.18 -2.58
C LEU A 128 -30.67 -46.29 -1.60
N PRO A 129 -29.93 -47.31 -2.07
CA PRO A 129 -29.29 -48.27 -1.19
C PRO A 129 -28.37 -47.58 -0.18
N ILE A 130 -28.17 -48.19 0.99
CA ILE A 130 -27.36 -47.59 2.06
C ILE A 130 -25.90 -47.40 1.64
N GLU A 131 -25.42 -48.24 0.73
CA GLU A 131 -24.11 -48.19 0.10
C GLU A 131 -23.96 -46.95 -0.80
N VAL A 132 -25.00 -46.60 -1.55
CA VAL A 132 -25.01 -45.41 -2.41
C VAL A 132 -25.08 -44.15 -1.55
N MET A 133 -25.91 -44.14 -0.51
CA MET A 133 -25.94 -43.03 0.46
C MET A 133 -24.57 -42.84 1.14
N LYS A 134 -23.91 -43.94 1.52
CA LYS A 134 -22.55 -43.89 2.08
C LYS A 134 -21.56 -43.28 1.09
N GLN A 135 -21.56 -43.71 -0.17
CA GLN A 135 -20.70 -43.12 -1.22
C GLN A 135 -20.97 -41.63 -1.43
N ILE A 136 -22.24 -41.21 -1.44
CA ILE A 136 -22.60 -39.79 -1.55
C ILE A 136 -22.00 -38.99 -0.40
N PHE A 137 -22.15 -39.46 0.84
CA PHE A 137 -21.58 -38.78 2.01
C PHE A 137 -20.05 -38.83 2.04
N GLU A 138 -19.41 -39.89 1.52
CA GLU A 138 -17.95 -39.95 1.35
C GLU A 138 -17.45 -38.92 0.32
N ILE A 139 -18.16 -38.75 -0.79
CA ILE A 139 -17.86 -37.71 -1.80
C ILE A 139 -18.03 -36.31 -1.18
N LEU A 140 -19.14 -36.07 -0.49
CA LEU A 140 -19.38 -34.79 0.21
C LEU A 140 -18.33 -34.53 1.28
N HIS A 141 -17.83 -35.56 1.96
CA HIS A 141 -16.74 -35.43 2.92
C HIS A 141 -15.43 -35.07 2.23
N TYR A 142 -15.10 -35.71 1.11
CA TYR A 142 -13.90 -35.42 0.32
C TYR A 142 -13.91 -34.00 -0.27
N GLN A 143 -15.08 -33.50 -0.67
CA GLN A 143 -15.28 -32.13 -1.14
C GLN A 143 -15.32 -31.09 0.00
N GLY A 144 -15.34 -31.52 1.27
CA GLY A 144 -15.41 -30.62 2.43
C GLY A 144 -16.80 -30.07 2.74
N HIS A 145 -17.86 -30.61 2.14
CA HIS A 145 -19.25 -30.16 2.31
C HIS A 145 -20.04 -30.94 3.38
N LEU A 146 -19.53 -32.09 3.85
CA LEU A 146 -20.19 -32.88 4.89
C LEU A 146 -20.04 -32.22 6.28
N THR A 147 -21.13 -31.68 6.83
CA THR A 147 -21.16 -31.07 8.17
C THR A 147 -21.82 -31.97 9.23
N SER A 148 -21.62 -31.68 10.52
CA SER A 148 -22.25 -32.43 11.61
C SER A 148 -23.79 -32.32 11.64
N LYS A 149 -24.39 -31.37 10.90
CA LYS A 149 -25.84 -31.17 10.82
C LYS A 149 -26.58 -32.36 10.19
N TYR A 150 -25.94 -33.08 9.26
CA TYR A 150 -26.53 -34.25 8.61
C TYR A 150 -26.81 -35.40 9.58
N MET A 151 -26.10 -35.44 10.73
CA MET A 151 -26.35 -36.43 11.78
C MET A 151 -27.72 -36.28 12.47
N ILE A 152 -28.39 -35.14 12.31
CA ILE A 152 -29.66 -34.81 12.97
C ILE A 152 -30.87 -35.33 12.17
N LEU A 153 -30.68 -35.75 10.92
CA LEU A 153 -31.77 -36.08 9.99
C LEU A 153 -32.53 -37.37 10.37
N ASN A 154 -31.83 -38.49 10.54
CA ASN A 154 -32.41 -39.75 11.01
C ASN A 154 -31.33 -40.71 11.54
N LYS A 155 -31.75 -41.83 12.15
CA LYS A 155 -30.85 -42.83 12.78
C LYS A 155 -29.92 -43.55 11.76
N ALA A 156 -30.39 -43.79 10.54
CA ALA A 156 -29.59 -44.44 9.49
C ALA A 156 -28.46 -43.52 8.99
N ILE A 157 -28.79 -42.27 8.70
CA ILE A 157 -27.85 -41.22 8.31
C ILE A 157 -26.90 -40.92 9.48
N TYR A 158 -27.38 -40.87 10.72
CA TYR A 158 -26.51 -40.76 11.90
C TYR A 158 -25.46 -41.89 11.92
N GLY A 159 -25.88 -43.14 11.71
CA GLY A 159 -24.98 -44.29 11.69
C GLY A 159 -23.91 -44.22 10.58
N ILE A 160 -24.29 -43.75 9.38
CA ILE A 160 -23.39 -43.60 8.24
C ILE A 160 -22.44 -42.41 8.43
N VAL A 161 -22.99 -41.23 8.72
CA VAL A 161 -22.26 -39.97 8.81
C VAL A 161 -21.32 -39.96 10.03
N ALA A 162 -21.72 -40.55 11.16
CA ALA A 162 -20.83 -40.68 12.32
C ALA A 162 -19.58 -41.52 12.00
N GLN A 163 -19.73 -42.63 11.25
CA GLN A 163 -18.58 -43.44 10.85
C GLN A 163 -17.62 -42.69 9.92
N ILE A 164 -18.14 -41.84 9.03
CA ILE A 164 -17.33 -41.04 8.09
C ILE A 164 -16.60 -39.91 8.84
N ILE A 165 -17.31 -39.10 9.62
CA ILE A 165 -16.75 -37.95 10.34
C ILE A 165 -15.74 -38.37 11.40
N TYR A 166 -16.05 -39.39 12.20
CA TYR A 166 -15.12 -39.90 13.22
C TYR A 166 -14.03 -40.81 12.64
N GLY A 167 -14.21 -41.35 11.43
CA GLY A 167 -13.22 -42.17 10.74
C GLY A 167 -11.94 -41.41 10.39
N HIS A 168 -12.11 -40.16 9.93
CA HIS A 168 -11.05 -39.24 9.54
C HIS A 168 -11.32 -37.84 10.13
N PRO A 169 -11.19 -37.65 11.45
CA PRO A 169 -11.51 -36.38 12.10
C PRO A 169 -10.50 -35.29 11.70
N TRP A 170 -11.02 -34.13 11.31
CA TRP A 170 -10.23 -32.95 10.96
C TRP A 170 -9.91 -32.17 12.25
N LEU A 171 -8.70 -32.37 12.77
CA LEU A 171 -8.28 -31.84 14.07
C LEU A 171 -7.43 -30.57 13.92
N TYR A 172 -7.81 -29.55 14.67
CA TYR A 172 -7.15 -28.25 14.78
C TYR A 172 -6.97 -27.89 16.27
N PRO A 173 -6.09 -26.94 16.61
CA PRO A 173 -5.83 -26.58 18.00
C PRO A 173 -7.09 -26.17 18.80
N ASN A 174 -8.09 -25.60 18.14
CA ASN A 174 -9.34 -25.13 18.77
C ASN A 174 -10.34 -26.26 19.10
N ASN A 175 -10.39 -27.34 18.32
CA ASN A 175 -11.37 -28.43 18.50
C ASN A 175 -10.78 -29.69 19.16
N PHE A 176 -9.45 -29.79 19.24
CA PHE A 176 -8.75 -30.99 19.72
C PHE A 176 -9.11 -31.38 21.15
N ASN A 177 -9.21 -30.42 22.08
CA ASN A 177 -9.52 -30.70 23.48
C ASN A 177 -10.94 -31.24 23.64
N SER A 178 -11.92 -30.59 23.01
CA SER A 178 -13.32 -31.03 23.02
C SER A 178 -13.48 -32.41 22.38
N PHE A 179 -12.81 -32.65 21.25
CA PHE A 179 -12.79 -33.97 20.61
C PHE A 179 -12.22 -35.05 21.54
N THR A 180 -11.07 -34.78 22.16
CA THR A 180 -10.42 -35.71 23.10
C THR A 180 -11.33 -36.04 24.28
N GLU A 181 -12.04 -35.06 24.81
CA GLU A 181 -12.98 -35.25 25.91
C GLU A 181 -14.15 -36.15 25.51
N VAL A 182 -14.75 -35.91 24.34
CA VAL A 182 -15.87 -36.72 23.80
C VAL A 182 -15.45 -38.18 23.61
N ILE A 183 -14.30 -38.43 22.98
CA ILE A 183 -13.79 -39.80 22.75
C ILE A 183 -13.39 -40.48 24.05
N THR A 184 -12.91 -39.72 25.04
CA THR A 184 -12.55 -40.28 26.35
C THR A 184 -13.80 -40.74 27.11
N ARG A 185 -14.91 -39.99 27.00
CA ARG A 185 -16.20 -40.28 27.65
C ARG A 185 -16.97 -41.42 26.96
N ASN A 186 -16.96 -41.49 25.62
CA ASN A 186 -17.72 -42.50 24.87
C ASN A 186 -16.81 -43.53 24.18
N LYS A 187 -16.77 -44.76 24.73
CA LYS A 187 -15.94 -45.87 24.22
C LYS A 187 -16.35 -46.34 22.82
N SER A 188 -17.62 -46.19 22.43
CA SER A 188 -18.12 -46.69 21.13
C SER A 188 -17.57 -45.89 19.95
N LEU A 189 -17.48 -44.56 20.09
CA LEU A 189 -16.99 -43.66 19.04
C LEU A 189 -15.49 -43.82 18.76
N GLY A 190 -14.70 -44.18 19.77
CA GLY A 190 -13.27 -44.47 19.59
C GLY A 190 -13.02 -45.58 18.57
N GLY A 191 -13.92 -46.56 18.47
CA GLY A 191 -13.83 -47.67 17.51
C GLY A 191 -14.11 -47.30 16.06
N TYR A 192 -14.58 -46.08 15.77
CA TYR A 192 -14.73 -45.59 14.40
C TYR A 192 -13.47 -44.93 13.86
N ILE A 193 -12.56 -44.48 14.72
CA ILE A 193 -11.36 -43.74 14.32
C ILE A 193 -10.41 -44.67 13.57
N GLN A 194 -10.21 -44.39 12.27
CA GLN A 194 -9.30 -45.15 11.40
C GLN A 194 -8.03 -44.36 11.11
N THR A 195 -8.13 -43.04 11.00
CA THR A 195 -6.98 -42.15 10.81
C THR A 195 -6.97 -41.10 11.90
N LEU A 196 -5.83 -40.90 12.54
CA LEU A 196 -5.62 -39.82 13.50
C LEU A 196 -4.42 -39.00 13.04
N ASP A 197 -4.70 -37.89 12.38
CA ASP A 197 -3.70 -36.95 11.87
C ASP A 197 -3.60 -35.75 12.82
N LEU A 198 -2.47 -35.63 13.51
CA LEU A 198 -2.22 -34.56 14.49
C LEU A 198 -1.22 -33.52 13.98
N THR A 199 -1.00 -33.44 12.66
CA THR A 199 -0.06 -32.51 12.03
C THR A 199 -0.29 -31.05 12.43
N ASN A 200 -1.55 -30.62 12.58
CA ASN A 200 -1.90 -29.23 12.90
C ASN A 200 -1.90 -28.91 14.40
N ILE A 201 -1.51 -29.86 15.27
CA ILE A 201 -1.57 -29.72 16.72
C ILE A 201 -0.18 -29.36 17.27
N ASN A 202 0.14 -28.07 17.29
CA ASN A 202 1.50 -27.60 17.64
C ASN A 202 1.76 -27.42 19.14
N HIS A 203 0.73 -27.11 19.96
CA HIS A 203 0.91 -26.82 21.41
C HIS A 203 -0.25 -27.26 22.34
N GLY A 204 -1.30 -27.90 21.80
CA GLY A 204 -2.52 -28.20 22.55
C GLY A 204 -2.59 -29.58 23.23
N GLY A 205 -1.83 -30.57 22.73
CA GLY A 205 -1.89 -31.93 23.24
C GLY A 205 -0.99 -32.14 24.46
N LYS A 206 -1.50 -32.71 25.55
CA LYS A 206 -0.64 -33.30 26.61
C LYS A 206 -0.29 -34.73 26.21
N ASN A 207 0.90 -35.22 26.57
CA ASN A 207 1.29 -36.63 26.40
C ASN A 207 0.21 -37.62 26.88
N ALA A 208 -0.45 -37.29 28.01
CA ALA A 208 -1.55 -38.08 28.55
C ALA A 208 -2.80 -38.11 27.65
N SER A 209 -3.12 -37.00 26.98
CA SER A 209 -4.27 -36.89 26.07
C SER A 209 -4.08 -37.77 24.83
N ILE A 210 -2.89 -37.74 24.23
CA ILE A 210 -2.56 -38.56 23.06
C ILE A 210 -2.52 -40.04 23.43
N SER A 211 -1.93 -40.39 24.59
CA SER A 211 -1.98 -41.76 25.13
C SER A 211 -3.42 -42.26 25.31
N LYS A 212 -4.33 -41.42 25.84
CA LYS A 212 -5.76 -41.77 25.99
C LYS A 212 -6.43 -41.97 24.63
N LEU A 213 -6.19 -41.09 23.65
CA LEU A 213 -6.74 -41.24 22.30
C LEU A 213 -6.29 -42.55 21.67
N LEU A 214 -4.99 -42.84 21.66
CA LEU A 214 -4.44 -44.08 21.11
C LEU A 214 -5.03 -45.33 21.79
N LYS A 215 -5.19 -45.32 23.11
CA LYS A 215 -5.85 -46.43 23.83
C LYS A 215 -7.32 -46.61 23.45
N ARG A 216 -8.03 -45.52 23.10
CA ARG A 216 -9.44 -45.56 22.71
C ARG A 216 -9.64 -45.94 21.24
N SER A 217 -8.73 -45.54 20.36
CA SER A 217 -8.79 -45.83 18.92
C SER A 217 -8.03 -47.10 18.50
N GLY A 218 -7.22 -47.69 19.38
CA GLY A 218 -6.24 -48.72 18.98
C GLY A 218 -6.79 -49.94 18.24
N LYS A 219 -8.04 -50.36 18.51
CA LYS A 219 -8.67 -51.50 17.83
C LYS A 219 -8.99 -51.25 16.34
N SER A 220 -9.19 -49.99 15.95
CA SER A 220 -9.62 -49.58 14.60
C SER A 220 -8.59 -48.73 13.86
N LEU A 221 -7.61 -48.16 14.58
CA LEU A 221 -6.63 -47.22 14.04
C LEU A 221 -5.72 -47.88 13.00
N ARG A 222 -5.69 -47.29 11.81
CA ARG A 222 -4.88 -47.72 10.65
C ARG A 222 -3.77 -46.73 10.31
N LYS A 223 -4.01 -45.41 10.46
CA LYS A 223 -3.02 -44.37 10.19
C LYS A 223 -2.89 -43.44 11.40
N PHE A 224 -1.66 -43.21 11.84
CA PHE A 224 -1.35 -42.26 12.89
C PHE A 224 -0.23 -41.33 12.45
N VAL A 225 -0.47 -40.02 12.53
CA VAL A 225 0.53 -38.98 12.33
C VAL A 225 0.72 -38.26 13.65
N ALA A 226 1.92 -38.33 14.21
CA ALA A 226 2.23 -37.73 15.50
C ALA A 226 2.32 -36.20 15.41
N PRO A 227 1.94 -35.47 16.47
CA PRO A 227 2.11 -34.02 16.54
C PRO A 227 3.58 -33.64 16.73
N GLN A 228 3.90 -32.36 16.51
CA GLN A 228 5.27 -31.85 16.63
C GLN A 228 5.83 -32.00 18.06
N THR A 229 5.01 -31.74 19.07
CA THR A 229 5.34 -31.87 20.50
C THR A 229 4.35 -32.80 21.19
N SER A 230 4.70 -33.28 22.39
CA SER A 230 3.85 -34.12 23.25
C SER A 230 3.71 -35.56 22.77
N PHE A 231 4.76 -36.11 22.18
CA PHE A 231 4.86 -37.52 21.81
C PHE A 231 6.10 -38.17 22.44
N GLY A 232 6.03 -38.37 23.76
CA GLY A 232 7.05 -39.05 24.57
C GLY A 232 6.68 -40.51 24.90
N LEU A 233 7.23 -41.05 25.99
CA LEU A 233 7.11 -42.47 26.35
C LEU A 233 5.66 -42.96 26.55
N GLY A 234 4.76 -42.14 27.11
CA GLY A 234 3.36 -42.53 27.37
C GLY A 234 2.55 -42.88 26.11
N PRO A 235 2.48 -41.97 25.12
CA PRO A 235 1.94 -42.27 23.79
C PRO A 235 2.63 -43.47 23.11
N LEU A 236 3.95 -43.58 23.21
CA LEU A 236 4.73 -44.67 22.61
C LEU A 236 4.32 -46.05 23.15
N VAL A 237 4.19 -46.19 24.48
CA VAL A 237 3.69 -47.43 25.11
C VAL A 237 2.25 -47.73 24.71
N SER A 238 1.44 -46.69 24.49
CA SER A 238 0.03 -46.85 24.08
C SER A 238 -0.09 -47.36 22.64
N LEU A 239 0.90 -47.06 21.80
CA LEU A 239 0.97 -47.50 20.42
C LEU A 239 1.03 -49.03 20.30
N LYS A 240 1.66 -49.74 21.26
CA LYS A 240 1.69 -51.20 21.34
C LYS A 240 0.31 -51.87 21.24
N ASN A 241 -0.75 -51.16 21.63
CA ASN A 241 -2.13 -51.67 21.62
C ASN A 241 -2.90 -51.35 20.30
N CYS A 242 -2.19 -51.02 19.22
CA CYS A 242 -2.79 -50.67 17.93
C CYS A 242 -2.49 -51.71 16.82
N PRO A 243 -2.99 -52.96 16.91
CA PRO A 243 -2.53 -54.08 16.08
C PRO A 243 -2.80 -53.92 14.57
N ARG A 244 -3.74 -53.05 14.18
CA ARG A 244 -4.13 -52.79 12.77
C ARG A 244 -3.44 -51.57 12.16
N LEU A 245 -2.43 -51.01 12.83
CA LEU A 245 -1.72 -49.84 12.34
C LEU A 245 -0.93 -50.18 11.08
N LYS A 246 -1.24 -49.48 9.99
CA LYS A 246 -0.58 -49.60 8.68
C LYS A 246 0.40 -48.47 8.42
N VAL A 247 0.12 -47.27 8.93
CA VAL A 247 0.93 -46.06 8.71
C VAL A 247 1.26 -45.41 10.06
N LEU A 248 2.55 -45.30 10.35
CA LEU A 248 3.09 -44.58 11.50
C LEU A 248 4.04 -43.49 11.02
N ASP A 249 3.61 -42.23 11.14
CA ASP A 249 4.39 -41.07 10.71
C ASP A 249 4.81 -40.21 11.90
N LEU A 250 6.12 -40.16 12.18
CA LEU A 250 6.71 -39.40 13.28
C LEU A 250 7.54 -38.20 12.79
N ARG A 251 7.43 -37.80 11.51
CA ARG A 251 8.31 -36.78 10.89
C ARG A 251 8.28 -35.40 11.52
N LEU A 252 7.20 -35.07 12.23
CA LEU A 252 7.05 -33.78 12.88
C LEU A 252 7.62 -33.76 14.30
N VAL A 253 7.81 -34.94 14.91
CA VAL A 253 8.20 -35.05 16.31
C VAL A 253 9.60 -34.44 16.50
N SER A 254 9.65 -33.36 17.28
CA SER A 254 10.90 -32.67 17.63
C SER A 254 11.50 -33.11 18.96
N GLU A 255 10.74 -33.85 19.77
CA GLU A 255 11.23 -34.42 21.03
C GLU A 255 12.25 -35.53 20.74
N ALA A 256 13.31 -35.58 21.55
CA ALA A 256 14.30 -36.64 21.50
C ALA A 256 13.64 -38.00 21.76
N MET A 257 13.71 -38.90 20.79
CA MET A 257 13.12 -40.24 20.89
C MET A 257 14.21 -41.30 20.82
N ASN A 258 14.21 -42.21 21.79
CA ASN A 258 15.06 -43.38 21.77
C ASN A 258 14.50 -44.40 20.77
N LEU A 259 15.29 -44.75 19.76
CA LEU A 259 14.89 -45.71 18.72
C LEU A 259 14.60 -47.11 19.29
N PHE A 260 15.31 -47.55 20.33
CA PHE A 260 15.08 -48.85 20.95
C PHE A 260 13.65 -48.98 21.52
N GLU A 261 13.19 -47.95 22.23
CA GLU A 261 11.83 -47.91 22.76
C GLU A 261 10.77 -47.86 21.65
N LEU A 262 11.10 -47.22 20.51
CA LEU A 262 10.23 -47.22 19.34
C LEU A 262 10.10 -48.62 18.73
N PHE A 263 11.22 -49.31 18.49
CA PHE A 263 11.21 -50.69 17.97
C PHE A 263 10.48 -51.66 18.91
N LYS A 264 10.66 -51.52 20.23
CA LYS A 264 9.92 -52.28 21.23
C LYS A 264 8.41 -52.03 21.19
N ALA A 265 7.98 -50.79 20.90
CA ALA A 265 6.57 -50.45 20.74
C ALA A 265 5.97 -51.00 19.44
N ILE A 266 6.76 -51.05 18.35
CA ILE A 266 6.27 -51.49 17.03
C ILE A 266 6.45 -52.99 16.76
N LYS A 267 7.21 -53.73 17.58
CA LYS A 267 7.54 -55.16 17.37
C LYS A 267 6.36 -56.06 16.96
N ASN A 268 5.18 -55.84 17.54
CA ASN A 268 3.98 -56.67 17.28
C ASN A 268 3.07 -56.13 16.15
N HIS A 269 3.49 -55.12 15.38
CA HIS A 269 2.67 -54.50 14.32
C HIS A 269 2.92 -55.16 12.95
N HIS A 270 2.39 -56.36 12.76
CA HIS A 270 2.59 -57.13 11.53
C HIS A 270 1.90 -56.53 10.28
N GLU A 271 0.95 -55.61 10.45
CA GLU A 271 0.29 -54.89 9.36
C GLU A 271 0.97 -53.57 8.96
N LEU A 272 2.06 -53.17 9.65
CA LEU A 272 2.71 -51.89 9.39
C LEU A 272 3.41 -51.90 8.01
N THR A 273 3.00 -50.97 7.15
CA THR A 273 3.50 -50.82 5.77
C THR A 273 4.31 -49.54 5.60
N HIS A 274 4.00 -48.48 6.35
CA HIS A 274 4.69 -47.19 6.28
C HIS A 274 5.19 -46.79 7.66
N LEU A 275 6.49 -46.53 7.75
CA LEU A 275 7.16 -46.05 8.96
C LEU A 275 7.98 -44.81 8.62
N SER A 276 7.76 -43.72 9.34
CA SER A 276 8.60 -42.51 9.24
C SER A 276 9.20 -42.16 10.60
N LEU A 277 10.53 -42.08 10.64
CA LEU A 277 11.29 -41.82 11.85
C LEU A 277 11.27 -40.32 12.24
N PRO A 278 11.44 -39.99 13.54
CA PRO A 278 11.42 -38.61 14.01
C PRO A 278 12.68 -37.81 13.60
N ARG A 279 12.60 -36.48 13.63
CA ARG A 279 13.75 -35.60 13.30
C ARG A 279 14.85 -35.63 14.34
N CYS A 280 14.52 -35.98 15.58
CA CYS A 280 15.46 -36.03 16.70
C CYS A 280 15.62 -37.48 17.21
N SER A 281 15.89 -38.42 16.30
CA SER A 281 16.22 -39.81 16.65
C SER A 281 17.54 -39.84 17.43
N ILE A 282 17.52 -40.34 18.68
CA ILE A 282 18.72 -40.57 19.50
C ILE A 282 18.98 -42.07 19.60
N GLN A 283 20.23 -42.47 19.37
CA GLN A 283 20.72 -43.84 19.56
C GLN A 283 21.06 -44.05 21.05
N SER A 284 20.76 -45.23 21.59
CA SER A 284 21.12 -45.59 22.97
C SER A 284 22.64 -45.69 23.10
N SER A 285 23.21 -45.01 24.10
CA SER A 285 24.65 -44.89 24.36
C SER A 285 25.25 -46.07 25.13
N ASN A 286 24.62 -47.24 25.13
CA ASN A 286 25.16 -48.40 25.86
C ASN A 286 25.98 -49.25 24.88
N GLU A 287 27.30 -49.24 25.05
CA GLU A 287 28.29 -49.87 24.17
C GLU A 287 28.27 -51.42 24.20
N ASP A 288 27.40 -52.05 25.01
CA ASP A 288 27.39 -53.51 25.27
C ASP A 288 26.12 -54.26 24.79
N GLU A 289 25.14 -53.60 24.15
CA GLU A 289 23.94 -54.28 23.65
C GLU A 289 24.01 -54.48 22.12
N GLU A 290 24.13 -55.74 21.68
CA GLU A 290 23.88 -56.11 20.27
C GLU A 290 22.49 -55.60 19.86
N TYR A 291 22.43 -54.84 18.76
CA TYR A 291 21.20 -54.27 18.23
C TYR A 291 20.25 -55.34 17.66
N ASP A 292 19.62 -56.14 18.51
CA ASP A 292 18.60 -57.12 18.13
C ASP A 292 17.21 -56.47 18.03
N PHE A 293 17.04 -55.60 17.02
CA PHE A 293 15.73 -55.03 16.69
C PHE A 293 15.17 -55.61 15.38
N GLU A 294 13.93 -56.10 15.45
CA GLU A 294 13.21 -56.67 14.31
C GLU A 294 12.37 -55.59 13.60
N TRP A 295 12.54 -55.45 12.29
CA TRP A 295 11.70 -54.58 11.48
C TRP A 295 10.32 -55.24 11.22
N PRO A 296 9.24 -54.44 11.10
CA PRO A 296 7.94 -54.95 10.70
C PRO A 296 7.99 -55.68 9.34
N PRO A 297 7.41 -56.90 9.21
CA PRO A 297 7.66 -57.77 8.06
C PRO A 297 7.05 -57.28 6.75
N ARG A 298 6.01 -56.43 6.81
CA ARG A 298 5.27 -55.91 5.63
C ARG A 298 5.66 -54.47 5.27
N LEU A 299 6.78 -53.98 5.77
CA LEU A 299 7.19 -52.60 5.58
C LEU A 299 7.57 -52.33 4.12
N SER A 300 6.80 -51.48 3.44
CA SER A 300 7.01 -51.10 2.04
C SER A 300 7.58 -49.69 1.87
N PHE A 301 7.26 -48.79 2.80
CA PHE A 301 7.71 -47.40 2.83
C PHE A 301 8.49 -47.11 4.10
N LEU A 302 9.70 -46.59 3.94
CA LEU A 302 10.57 -46.19 5.05
C LEU A 302 11.06 -44.76 4.85
N HIS A 303 10.86 -43.93 5.87
CA HIS A 303 11.49 -42.61 5.97
C HIS A 303 12.48 -42.57 7.12
N ILE A 304 13.74 -42.24 6.80
CA ILE A 304 14.85 -42.13 7.73
C ILE A 304 15.18 -40.66 7.92
N SER A 305 15.30 -40.25 9.19
CA SER A 305 15.55 -38.86 9.58
C SER A 305 16.18 -38.78 10.98
N GLY A 306 16.93 -37.70 11.21
CA GLY A 306 17.57 -37.39 12.49
C GLY A 306 19.00 -37.93 12.63
N GLY A 307 19.43 -38.12 13.88
CA GLY A 307 20.81 -38.49 14.25
C GLY A 307 21.18 -39.95 13.98
N ILE A 308 20.69 -40.54 12.89
CA ILE A 308 21.03 -41.92 12.51
C ILE A 308 22.47 -41.95 11.96
N SER A 309 23.34 -42.71 12.64
CA SER A 309 24.75 -42.92 12.30
C SER A 309 24.94 -44.04 11.26
N ASP A 310 26.10 -44.05 10.61
CA ASP A 310 26.50 -45.14 9.69
C ASP A 310 26.51 -46.50 10.39
N GLU A 311 26.92 -46.56 11.66
CA GLU A 311 27.02 -47.80 12.42
C GLU A 311 25.66 -48.51 12.55
N PHE A 312 24.60 -47.75 12.85
CA PHE A 312 23.24 -48.27 12.90
C PHE A 312 22.79 -48.83 11.54
N ILE A 313 23.11 -48.14 10.46
CA ILE A 313 22.77 -48.58 9.11
C ILE A 313 23.52 -49.87 8.75
N ILE A 314 24.81 -49.95 9.09
CA ILE A 314 25.66 -51.11 8.78
C ILE A 314 25.20 -52.34 9.57
N GLN A 315 24.87 -52.19 10.84
CA GLN A 315 24.45 -53.29 11.71
C GLN A 315 23.00 -53.73 11.44
N THR A 316 22.13 -52.82 10.97
CA THR A 316 20.72 -53.17 10.73
C THR A 316 20.52 -54.04 9.48
N ARG A 317 19.57 -54.98 9.61
CA ARG A 317 19.09 -55.83 8.51
C ARG A 317 17.74 -55.33 8.03
N PHE A 318 17.74 -54.53 6.96
CA PHE A 318 16.51 -54.02 6.37
C PHE A 318 15.67 -55.14 5.75
N PRO A 319 14.33 -55.10 5.89
CA PRO A 319 13.45 -56.05 5.23
C PRO A 319 13.44 -55.82 3.71
N SER A 320 13.47 -56.91 2.94
CA SER A 320 13.48 -56.85 1.47
C SER A 320 12.16 -56.33 0.87
N THR A 321 11.12 -56.16 1.69
CA THR A 321 9.80 -55.65 1.29
C THR A 321 9.78 -54.14 1.03
N ILE A 322 10.82 -53.40 1.45
CA ILE A 322 10.91 -51.95 1.24
C ILE A 322 11.07 -51.64 -0.25
N CYS A 323 10.10 -50.91 -0.79
CA CYS A 323 10.08 -50.44 -2.19
C CYS A 323 10.20 -48.91 -2.28
N GLU A 324 9.90 -48.17 -1.20
CA GLU A 324 9.99 -46.72 -1.16
C GLU A 324 10.87 -46.26 0.01
N LEU A 325 11.89 -45.45 -0.29
CA LEU A 325 12.81 -44.90 0.70
C LEU A 325 12.87 -43.37 0.60
N GLU A 326 12.76 -42.70 1.75
CA GLU A 326 12.93 -41.24 1.86
C GLU A 326 13.98 -40.92 2.93
N LEU A 327 15.00 -40.15 2.56
CA LEU A 327 16.08 -39.71 3.43
C LEU A 327 16.01 -38.19 3.55
N SER A 328 15.90 -37.67 4.77
CA SER A 328 15.88 -36.22 5.03
C SER A 328 16.38 -35.93 6.43
N HIS A 329 17.02 -34.79 6.67
CA HIS A 329 17.49 -34.42 8.01
C HIS A 329 18.46 -35.45 8.64
N CYS A 330 19.24 -36.15 7.82
CA CYS A 330 20.22 -37.16 8.25
C CYS A 330 21.61 -36.54 8.43
N SER A 331 21.84 -35.84 9.55
CA SER A 331 23.09 -35.12 9.79
C SER A 331 24.28 -36.00 10.20
N SER A 332 24.02 -37.23 10.65
CA SER A 332 25.07 -38.16 11.10
C SER A 332 25.39 -39.26 10.08
N LEU A 333 24.62 -39.32 8.99
CA LEU A 333 24.80 -40.28 7.91
C LEU A 333 25.80 -39.72 6.90
N ARG A 334 26.91 -40.44 6.69
CA ARG A 334 27.97 -40.10 5.74
C ARG A 334 27.85 -40.97 4.48
N ASP A 335 28.75 -40.75 3.53
CA ASP A 335 28.75 -41.41 2.22
C ASP A 335 28.75 -42.96 2.33
N ILE A 336 29.53 -43.52 3.26
CA ILE A 336 29.62 -44.98 3.48
C ILE A 336 28.28 -45.55 3.91
N GLY A 337 27.62 -44.93 4.90
CA GLY A 337 26.32 -45.39 5.38
C GLY A 337 25.25 -45.25 4.30
N PHE A 338 25.24 -44.15 3.55
CA PHE A 338 24.31 -43.96 2.43
C PHE A 338 24.43 -45.06 1.37
N VAL A 339 25.66 -45.36 0.93
CA VAL A 339 25.91 -46.43 -0.05
C VAL A 339 25.52 -47.81 0.50
N ASP A 340 25.79 -48.09 1.77
CA ASP A 340 25.40 -49.36 2.41
C ASP A 340 23.86 -49.58 2.40
N VAL A 341 23.07 -48.52 2.64
CA VAL A 341 21.59 -48.60 2.49
C VAL A 341 21.23 -49.00 1.06
N LEU A 342 21.80 -48.33 0.07
CA LEU A 342 21.47 -48.60 -1.34
C LEU A 342 21.94 -50.00 -1.77
N LEU A 343 23.06 -50.49 -1.25
CA LEU A 343 23.53 -51.86 -1.49
C LEU A 343 22.56 -52.92 -0.94
N LYS A 344 22.01 -52.70 0.26
CA LYS A 344 21.12 -53.66 0.94
C LYS A 344 19.72 -53.72 0.33
N ILE A 345 19.11 -52.57 0.01
CA ILE A 345 17.71 -52.53 -0.45
C ILE A 345 17.48 -51.86 -1.81
N GLY A 346 18.50 -51.24 -2.40
CA GLY A 346 18.37 -50.44 -3.62
C GLY A 346 17.79 -51.17 -4.83
N LYS A 347 18.07 -52.49 -4.98
CA LYS A 347 17.50 -53.31 -6.06
C LYS A 347 15.97 -53.44 -6.01
N ASN A 348 15.39 -53.32 -4.82
CA ASN A 348 13.96 -53.46 -4.60
C ASN A 348 13.23 -52.10 -4.68
N LEU A 349 13.96 -50.98 -4.65
CA LEU A 349 13.37 -49.65 -4.64
C LEU A 349 12.75 -49.28 -5.98
N THR A 350 11.50 -48.83 -5.92
CA THR A 350 10.75 -48.20 -7.01
C THR A 350 10.63 -46.68 -6.82
N SER A 351 10.76 -46.18 -5.58
CA SER A 351 10.81 -44.74 -5.29
C SER A 351 11.93 -44.41 -4.31
N LEU A 352 12.75 -43.42 -4.66
CA LEU A 352 13.81 -42.89 -3.78
C LEU A 352 13.69 -41.37 -3.70
N ARG A 353 13.70 -40.83 -2.48
CA ARG A 353 13.68 -39.39 -2.22
C ARG A 353 14.82 -38.99 -1.29
N ILE A 354 15.68 -38.10 -1.75
CA ILE A 354 16.87 -37.61 -1.03
C ILE A 354 16.73 -36.10 -0.85
N GLN A 355 16.40 -35.68 0.37
CA GLN A 355 16.03 -34.30 0.69
C GLN A 355 17.02 -33.66 1.67
N TYR A 356 17.16 -32.34 1.57
CA TYR A 356 18.02 -31.55 2.46
C TYR A 356 17.44 -31.42 3.89
N PRO A 357 18.28 -31.40 4.95
CA PRO A 357 19.76 -31.53 5.00
C PRO A 357 20.24 -32.97 5.24
N MET A 358 21.37 -33.32 4.64
CA MET A 358 22.13 -34.55 4.87
C MET A 358 23.63 -34.22 4.89
N SER A 359 24.44 -35.10 5.48
CA SER A 359 25.90 -34.93 5.56
C SER A 359 26.67 -35.70 4.50
N ILE A 360 25.99 -36.19 3.46
CA ILE A 360 26.63 -36.84 2.32
C ILE A 360 27.19 -35.77 1.37
N SER A 361 28.32 -36.09 0.73
CA SER A 361 29.00 -35.17 -0.17
C SER A 361 28.47 -35.34 -1.60
N ASN A 362 28.97 -36.34 -2.32
CA ASN A 362 28.64 -36.66 -3.71
C ASN A 362 28.18 -38.11 -3.87
N ALA A 363 27.91 -38.82 -2.77
CA ALA A 363 27.48 -40.22 -2.82
C ALA A 363 26.16 -40.42 -3.60
N GLY A 364 25.38 -39.35 -3.80
CA GLY A 364 24.16 -39.38 -4.61
C GLY A 364 24.39 -39.80 -6.08
N ASP A 365 25.60 -39.62 -6.62
CA ASP A 365 25.94 -40.02 -7.99
C ASP A 365 25.81 -41.53 -8.23
N SER A 366 25.94 -42.32 -7.17
CA SER A 366 25.84 -43.78 -7.23
C SER A 366 24.40 -44.32 -7.24
N VAL A 367 23.38 -43.45 -7.16
CA VAL A 367 21.96 -43.87 -7.05
C VAL A 367 21.55 -44.76 -8.22
N PHE A 368 21.89 -44.41 -9.45
CA PHE A 368 21.49 -45.19 -10.62
C PHE A 368 22.20 -46.55 -10.76
N LEU A 369 23.37 -46.70 -10.12
CA LEU A 369 24.15 -47.93 -10.06
C LEU A 369 23.50 -48.95 -9.12
N TYR A 370 23.06 -48.50 -7.95
CA TYR A 370 22.49 -49.38 -6.92
C TYR A 370 20.97 -49.54 -7.00
N CYS A 371 20.27 -48.60 -7.62
CA CYS A 371 18.81 -48.59 -7.74
C CYS A 371 18.34 -48.64 -9.21
N PRO A 372 18.48 -49.79 -9.90
CA PRO A 372 18.15 -49.88 -11.33
C PRO A 372 16.64 -49.84 -11.62
N ASN A 373 15.78 -50.16 -10.64
CA ASN A 373 14.34 -50.34 -10.81
C ASN A 373 13.49 -49.12 -10.41
N LEU A 374 14.10 -47.95 -10.23
CA LEU A 374 13.38 -46.74 -9.83
C LEU A 374 12.37 -46.29 -10.89
N ILE A 375 11.15 -46.01 -10.44
CA ILE A 375 10.06 -45.36 -11.18
C ILE A 375 10.03 -43.86 -10.85
N THR A 376 10.31 -43.50 -9.60
CA THR A 376 10.33 -42.11 -9.13
C THR A 376 11.64 -41.81 -8.39
N LEU A 377 12.29 -40.71 -8.74
CA LEU A 377 13.49 -40.23 -8.07
C LEU A 377 13.35 -38.75 -7.74
N GLU A 378 13.49 -38.40 -6.46
CA GLU A 378 13.70 -37.02 -6.00
C GLU A 378 15.09 -36.92 -5.40
N VAL A 379 15.90 -35.99 -5.88
CA VAL A 379 17.25 -35.77 -5.36
C VAL A 379 17.56 -34.28 -5.36
N ASN A 380 18.15 -33.79 -4.28
CA ASN A 380 18.69 -32.44 -4.24
C ASN A 380 20.06 -32.38 -4.90
N VAL A 381 20.30 -31.37 -5.73
CA VAL A 381 21.59 -31.14 -6.42
C VAL A 381 22.77 -30.95 -5.47
N ASP A 382 22.48 -30.66 -4.20
CA ASP A 382 23.47 -30.55 -3.14
C ASP A 382 24.32 -31.82 -2.95
N TYR A 383 23.81 -32.98 -3.38
CA TYR A 383 24.43 -34.30 -3.13
C TYR A 383 24.91 -35.04 -4.39
N ILE A 384 24.83 -34.36 -5.53
CA ILE A 384 25.14 -34.92 -6.86
C ILE A 384 26.01 -33.92 -7.62
N LEU A 385 26.77 -34.43 -8.58
CA LEU A 385 27.67 -33.66 -9.45
C LEU A 385 27.19 -33.69 -10.91
N LEU A 386 27.93 -33.01 -11.79
CA LEU A 386 27.72 -33.04 -13.24
C LEU A 386 27.74 -34.48 -13.78
N SER A 387 28.53 -35.35 -13.16
CA SER A 387 28.65 -36.76 -13.56
C SER A 387 27.45 -37.63 -13.20
N PHE A 388 26.41 -37.08 -12.56
CA PHE A 388 25.21 -37.81 -12.17
C PHE A 388 24.54 -38.53 -13.36
N PHE A 389 24.54 -37.87 -14.52
CA PHE A 389 24.02 -38.41 -15.78
C PHE A 389 25.10 -38.96 -16.71
N ASP A 390 26.35 -39.15 -16.27
CA ASP A 390 27.39 -39.74 -17.12
C ASP A 390 27.18 -41.23 -17.35
N GLU A 391 27.77 -41.77 -18.42
CA GLU A 391 27.73 -43.20 -18.76
C GLU A 391 28.23 -44.09 -17.60
N HIS A 392 29.21 -43.62 -16.83
CA HIS A 392 29.74 -44.37 -15.69
C HIS A 392 28.71 -44.63 -14.59
N ASN A 393 27.88 -43.62 -14.27
CA ASN A 393 26.90 -43.68 -13.18
C ASN A 393 25.53 -44.17 -13.67
N LEU A 394 25.14 -43.80 -14.89
CA LEU A 394 23.91 -44.19 -15.54
C LEU A 394 24.21 -45.13 -16.72
N LYS A 395 24.63 -46.36 -16.41
CA LYS A 395 24.93 -47.41 -17.41
C LYS A 395 23.67 -47.94 -18.10
N TYR A 396 23.83 -48.42 -19.33
CA TYR A 396 22.82 -49.23 -20.01
C TYR A 396 22.53 -50.52 -19.24
N LEU A 397 21.26 -50.86 -19.16
CA LEU A 397 20.78 -52.11 -18.57
C LEU A 397 20.31 -53.04 -19.70
N PRO A 398 20.31 -54.37 -19.49
CA PRO A 398 19.78 -55.33 -20.45
C PRO A 398 18.26 -55.21 -20.66
N TYR A 399 17.58 -54.33 -19.91
CA TYR A 399 16.17 -53.99 -20.03
C TYR A 399 15.98 -52.47 -19.93
N GLN A 400 14.85 -51.97 -20.45
CA GLN A 400 14.53 -50.55 -20.39
C GLN A 400 14.31 -50.07 -18.94
N ARG A 401 15.09 -49.08 -18.52
CA ARG A 401 14.99 -48.47 -17.19
C ARG A 401 13.57 -47.90 -16.96
N PRO A 402 12.91 -48.21 -15.83
CA PRO A 402 11.50 -47.89 -15.61
C PRO A 402 11.21 -46.47 -15.09
N LEU A 403 12.23 -45.62 -14.96
CA LEU A 403 12.10 -44.27 -14.38
C LEU A 403 11.12 -43.41 -15.19
N LYS A 404 10.07 -42.93 -14.53
CA LYS A 404 9.02 -42.07 -15.10
C LYS A 404 9.06 -40.65 -14.55
N ASN A 405 9.35 -40.50 -13.25
CA ASN A 405 9.32 -39.22 -12.54
C ASN A 405 10.70 -38.88 -12.00
N LEU A 406 11.25 -37.73 -12.39
CA LEU A 406 12.50 -37.20 -11.87
C LEU A 406 12.26 -35.81 -11.28
N ARG A 407 12.69 -35.59 -10.05
CA ARG A 407 12.61 -34.29 -9.38
C ARG A 407 13.97 -33.86 -8.88
N LEU A 408 14.46 -32.75 -9.41
CA LEU A 408 15.73 -32.12 -9.05
C LEU A 408 15.44 -30.92 -8.15
N GLY A 409 15.69 -31.09 -6.85
CA GLY A 409 15.57 -30.04 -5.86
C GLY A 409 16.89 -29.32 -5.60
N SER A 410 16.85 -28.23 -4.83
CA SER A 410 18.03 -27.48 -4.44
C SER A 410 17.78 -26.81 -3.09
N SER A 411 18.76 -26.84 -2.19
CA SER A 411 18.71 -26.15 -0.90
C SER A 411 18.74 -24.62 -1.02
N GLY A 412 19.12 -24.09 -2.19
CA GLY A 412 19.35 -22.66 -2.42
C GLY A 412 20.65 -22.12 -1.80
N THR A 413 21.58 -23.00 -1.39
CA THR A 413 22.91 -22.59 -0.90
C THR A 413 23.81 -22.12 -2.06
N LEU A 414 24.75 -21.22 -1.75
CA LEU A 414 25.69 -20.64 -2.73
C LEU A 414 26.51 -21.76 -3.41
N GLY A 415 26.54 -21.76 -4.74
CA GLY A 415 27.29 -22.74 -5.55
C GLY A 415 26.48 -23.92 -6.07
N THR A 416 25.19 -24.02 -5.73
CA THR A 416 24.31 -25.12 -6.22
C THR A 416 23.71 -24.88 -7.61
N TYR A 417 23.87 -23.69 -8.18
CA TYR A 417 23.26 -23.27 -9.46
C TYR A 417 23.95 -23.84 -10.71
N ASN A 418 25.19 -24.33 -10.59
CA ASN A 418 25.99 -24.92 -11.68
C ASN A 418 26.38 -26.39 -11.40
N ARG A 419 25.64 -27.09 -10.52
CA ARG A 419 26.00 -28.47 -10.17
C ARG A 419 25.48 -29.50 -11.17
N ILE A 420 24.35 -29.24 -11.80
CA ILE A 420 23.78 -30.02 -12.90
C ILE A 420 23.15 -29.04 -13.88
N GLU A 421 23.42 -29.25 -15.15
CA GLU A 421 22.96 -28.43 -16.26
C GLU A 421 21.90 -29.18 -17.09
N PRO A 422 21.05 -28.47 -17.86
CA PRO A 422 20.09 -29.11 -18.76
C PRO A 422 20.73 -30.04 -19.79
N VAL A 423 21.95 -29.71 -20.25
CA VAL A 423 22.69 -30.51 -21.23
C VAL A 423 22.99 -31.92 -20.74
N ASP A 424 23.26 -32.10 -19.43
CA ASP A 424 23.57 -33.41 -18.85
C ASP A 424 22.37 -34.37 -18.97
N LEU A 425 21.15 -33.84 -18.76
CA LEU A 425 19.92 -34.61 -18.93
C LEU A 425 19.58 -34.80 -20.42
N ALA A 426 19.83 -33.79 -21.26
CA ALA A 426 19.60 -33.85 -22.70
C ALA A 426 20.42 -34.98 -23.34
N VAL A 427 21.72 -35.05 -23.04
CA VAL A 427 22.62 -36.13 -23.50
C VAL A 427 22.13 -37.50 -23.05
N ALA A 428 21.72 -37.65 -21.79
CA ALA A 428 21.19 -38.92 -21.30
C ALA A 428 19.87 -39.35 -21.95
N LEU A 429 19.04 -38.39 -22.39
CA LEU A 429 17.81 -38.65 -23.13
C LEU A 429 18.09 -39.03 -24.59
N ASP A 430 19.01 -38.32 -25.25
CA ASP A 430 19.46 -38.56 -26.63
C ASP A 430 20.11 -39.92 -26.79
N GLU A 431 20.99 -40.29 -25.87
CA GLU A 431 21.62 -41.62 -25.83
C GLU A 431 20.62 -42.74 -25.43
N GLY A 432 19.36 -42.42 -25.14
CA GLY A 432 18.33 -43.42 -24.82
C GLY A 432 18.52 -44.11 -23.47
N ARG A 433 19.30 -43.54 -22.55
CA ARG A 433 19.58 -44.13 -21.23
C ARG A 433 18.40 -44.02 -20.26
N LEU A 434 17.49 -43.08 -20.50
CA LEU A 434 16.23 -42.89 -19.77
C LEU A 434 14.99 -42.99 -20.69
N PRO A 435 14.68 -44.16 -21.27
CA PRO A 435 13.69 -44.29 -22.34
C PRO A 435 12.23 -44.12 -21.86
N LYS A 436 11.96 -44.29 -20.55
CA LYS A 436 10.61 -44.20 -19.97
C LYS A 436 10.35 -42.92 -19.18
N LEU A 437 11.31 -41.98 -19.15
CA LEU A 437 11.15 -40.73 -18.42
C LEU A 437 10.04 -39.88 -19.05
N LYS A 438 9.09 -39.43 -18.22
CA LYS A 438 7.91 -38.65 -18.63
C LYS A 438 7.78 -37.33 -17.89
N HIS A 439 8.02 -37.31 -16.59
CA HIS A 439 7.80 -36.11 -15.78
C HIS A 439 9.11 -35.66 -15.15
N VAL A 440 9.50 -34.42 -15.44
CA VAL A 440 10.70 -33.81 -14.88
C VAL A 440 10.30 -32.54 -14.14
N GLN A 441 10.68 -32.45 -12.87
CA GLN A 441 10.43 -31.28 -12.02
C GLN A 441 11.74 -30.69 -11.54
N VAL A 442 11.94 -29.39 -11.73
CA VAL A 442 13.20 -28.70 -11.40
C VAL A 442 12.91 -27.49 -10.51
N SER A 443 13.74 -27.28 -9.48
CA SER A 443 13.66 -26.07 -8.65
C SER A 443 14.05 -24.81 -9.44
N THR A 444 13.31 -23.70 -9.29
CA THR A 444 13.70 -22.41 -9.91
C THR A 444 15.09 -21.93 -9.50
N THR A 445 15.59 -22.35 -8.34
CA THR A 445 16.92 -21.98 -7.83
C THR A 445 18.07 -22.57 -8.63
N LEU A 446 17.82 -23.60 -9.45
CA LEU A 446 18.83 -24.21 -10.33
C LEU A 446 19.13 -23.38 -11.57
N GLY A 447 18.33 -22.35 -11.86
CA GLY A 447 18.61 -21.47 -12.98
C GLY A 447 18.50 -22.11 -14.36
N TRP A 448 17.95 -23.33 -14.49
CA TRP A 448 17.77 -24.00 -15.79
C TRP A 448 16.97 -23.16 -16.79
N MET A 449 16.08 -22.28 -16.32
CA MET A 449 15.33 -21.35 -17.18
C MET A 449 16.07 -20.04 -17.51
N ASN A 450 17.24 -19.78 -16.92
CA ASN A 450 17.97 -18.52 -17.04
C ASN A 450 19.49 -18.79 -17.03
N GLY A 451 20.09 -19.08 -18.19
CA GLY A 451 21.57 -19.08 -18.31
C GLY A 451 22.19 -20.17 -19.18
N TYR A 452 21.41 -21.11 -19.73
CA TYR A 452 21.90 -22.21 -20.56
C TYR A 452 21.41 -22.07 -22.02
N PRO A 453 22.09 -22.68 -23.01
CA PRO A 453 21.64 -22.69 -24.40
C PRO A 453 20.18 -23.18 -24.50
N GLU A 454 19.31 -22.41 -25.17
CA GLU A 454 17.88 -22.72 -25.28
C GLU A 454 17.68 -24.14 -25.87
N ASP A 455 18.51 -24.51 -26.85
CA ASP A 455 18.46 -25.77 -27.61
C ASP A 455 18.41 -27.04 -26.72
N CYS A 456 19.19 -27.10 -25.64
CA CYS A 456 19.28 -28.32 -24.81
C CYS A 456 18.05 -28.51 -23.93
N LEU A 457 17.51 -27.42 -23.36
CA LEU A 457 16.32 -27.49 -22.53
C LEU A 457 15.07 -27.70 -23.38
N GLU A 458 15.02 -27.07 -24.56
CA GLU A 458 13.96 -27.26 -25.54
C GLU A 458 13.90 -28.73 -25.98
N TYR A 459 15.04 -29.34 -26.32
CA TYR A 459 15.12 -30.77 -26.62
C TYR A 459 14.56 -31.66 -25.50
N VAL A 460 14.90 -31.37 -24.23
CA VAL A 460 14.35 -32.11 -23.08
C VAL A 460 12.83 -31.94 -23.00
N ILE A 461 12.31 -30.74 -23.20
CA ILE A 461 10.88 -30.46 -23.15
C ILE A 461 10.14 -31.19 -24.28
N GLU A 462 10.62 -31.07 -25.52
CA GLU A 462 10.06 -31.75 -26.70
C GLU A 462 10.04 -33.26 -26.51
N THR A 463 11.18 -33.84 -26.11
CA THR A 463 11.31 -35.29 -25.85
C THR A 463 10.33 -35.77 -24.77
N LEU A 464 10.05 -34.95 -23.76
CA LEU A 464 9.08 -35.30 -22.71
C LEU A 464 7.64 -35.15 -23.22
N ASP A 465 7.34 -34.14 -24.03
CA ASP A 465 6.01 -33.89 -24.58
C ASP A 465 5.59 -35.01 -25.56
N GLU A 466 6.51 -35.45 -26.44
CA GLU A 466 6.32 -36.63 -27.30
C GLU A 466 5.94 -37.90 -26.50
N ARG A 467 6.37 -37.98 -25.23
CA ARG A 467 6.10 -39.11 -24.34
C ARG A 467 4.81 -38.95 -23.51
N ASN A 468 3.98 -37.93 -23.81
CA ASN A 468 2.84 -37.48 -23.00
C ASN A 468 3.28 -37.15 -21.56
N GLY A 469 4.42 -36.49 -21.46
CA GLY A 469 5.10 -36.11 -20.23
C GLY A 469 4.92 -34.63 -19.89
N LEU A 470 5.55 -34.18 -18.81
CA LEU A 470 5.50 -32.77 -18.39
C LEU A 470 6.84 -32.35 -17.78
N PHE A 471 7.39 -31.25 -18.27
CA PHE A 471 8.44 -30.50 -17.58
C PHE A 471 7.80 -29.39 -16.73
N ARG A 472 8.14 -29.29 -15.44
CA ARG A 472 7.64 -28.23 -14.56
C ARG A 472 8.75 -27.63 -13.73
N VAL A 473 8.70 -26.30 -13.60
CA VAL A 473 9.56 -25.56 -12.67
C VAL A 473 8.72 -25.09 -11.49
N TYR A 474 9.16 -25.37 -10.27
CA TYR A 474 8.42 -24.96 -9.06
C TYR A 474 9.17 -23.87 -8.30
N MET A 475 8.46 -22.80 -7.93
CA MET A 475 9.00 -21.72 -7.13
C MET A 475 9.17 -22.15 -5.67
N GLY A 476 10.40 -22.34 -5.24
CA GLY A 476 10.75 -22.16 -3.83
C GLY A 476 10.51 -20.70 -3.44
N ALA A 477 9.88 -20.45 -2.30
CA ALA A 477 9.60 -19.09 -1.82
C ALA A 477 10.87 -18.22 -1.85
N LEU A 478 10.94 -17.28 -2.80
CA LEU A 478 12.00 -16.27 -2.91
C LEU A 478 11.92 -15.33 -1.71
N LYS A 479 12.49 -15.76 -0.58
CA LYS A 479 12.85 -14.88 0.54
C LYS A 479 14.15 -14.17 0.16
N ALA A 480 14.07 -13.13 -0.66
CA ALA A 480 15.18 -12.19 -0.79
C ALA A 480 15.29 -11.39 0.53
N LYS A 481 15.97 -11.95 1.53
CA LYS A 481 16.57 -11.12 2.58
C LYS A 481 17.67 -10.30 1.91
N LEU A 482 17.82 -9.04 2.31
CA LEU A 482 18.97 -8.22 1.88
C LEU A 482 20.26 -8.96 2.20
N ASP A 483 21.05 -9.25 1.18
CA ASP A 483 22.31 -9.97 1.29
C ASP A 483 23.39 -9.08 1.97
N LYS A 484 24.53 -9.67 2.37
CA LYS A 484 25.70 -8.93 2.87
C LYS A 484 26.15 -7.85 1.87
N ARG A 485 26.14 -8.18 0.56
CA ARG A 485 26.44 -7.23 -0.53
C ARG A 485 25.45 -6.07 -0.56
N ASP A 486 24.20 -6.32 -0.23
CA ASP A 486 23.16 -5.29 -0.27
C ASP A 486 23.32 -4.29 0.86
N ARG A 487 23.70 -4.78 2.05
CA ARG A 487 24.03 -3.92 3.18
C ARG A 487 25.29 -3.11 2.91
N LEU A 488 26.30 -3.70 2.27
CA LEU A 488 27.50 -2.98 1.85
C LEU A 488 27.17 -1.87 0.84
N ASN A 489 26.41 -2.18 -0.20
CA ASN A 489 25.98 -1.22 -1.20
C ASN A 489 25.17 -0.07 -0.60
N LEU A 490 24.21 -0.37 0.29
CA LEU A 490 23.44 0.64 1.01
C LEU A 490 24.32 1.52 1.90
N SER A 491 25.30 0.92 2.60
CA SER A 491 26.26 1.69 3.41
C SER A 491 27.12 2.61 2.53
N LEU A 492 27.58 2.12 1.38
CA LEU A 492 28.39 2.92 0.45
C LEU A 492 27.57 4.06 -0.15
N LEU A 493 26.33 3.79 -0.59
CA LEU A 493 25.41 4.82 -1.10
C LEU A 493 25.05 5.85 -0.04
N LEU A 494 24.90 5.44 1.24
CA LEU A 494 24.68 6.38 2.33
C LEU A 494 25.88 7.30 2.53
N THR A 495 27.09 6.73 2.60
CA THR A 495 28.32 7.52 2.75
C THR A 495 28.52 8.48 1.58
N LEU A 496 28.41 8.00 0.34
CA LEU A 496 28.55 8.85 -0.85
C LEU A 496 27.40 9.86 -0.97
N GLY A 497 26.19 9.47 -0.56
CA GLY A 497 25.01 10.35 -0.48
C GLY A 497 25.24 11.53 0.43
N VAL A 498 25.73 11.28 1.65
CA VAL A 498 26.09 12.33 2.62
C VAL A 498 27.18 13.23 2.03
N ILE A 499 28.24 12.66 1.45
CA ILE A 499 29.34 13.44 0.87
C ILE A 499 28.84 14.33 -0.26
N ILE A 500 28.05 13.81 -1.21
CA ILE A 500 27.64 14.55 -2.40
C ILE A 500 26.47 15.51 -2.09
N ARG A 501 25.39 15.03 -1.47
CA ARG A 501 24.20 15.86 -1.26
C ARG A 501 24.38 16.90 -0.16
N LEU A 502 25.20 16.62 0.85
CA LEU A 502 25.41 17.51 2.00
C LEU A 502 26.74 18.26 1.94
N TYR A 503 27.45 18.23 0.80
CA TYR A 503 28.67 19.00 0.61
C TYR A 503 28.39 20.51 0.71
N ASN A 504 29.11 21.14 1.63
CA ASN A 504 29.14 22.59 1.81
C ASN A 504 27.75 23.27 1.83
N ILE A 505 26.77 22.66 2.53
CA ILE A 505 25.39 23.17 2.62
C ILE A 505 25.27 24.66 3.04
N PRO A 506 26.10 25.19 3.97
CA PRO A 506 26.03 26.60 4.32
C PRO A 506 26.30 27.56 3.15
N TRP A 507 26.98 27.10 2.11
CA TRP A 507 27.33 27.93 0.96
C TRP A 507 26.35 27.73 -0.22
N PRO A 508 25.94 28.81 -0.93
CA PRO A 508 26.15 30.23 -0.63
C PRO A 508 25.31 30.72 0.55
N SER A 509 25.82 31.62 1.39
CA SER A 509 25.14 32.18 2.57
C SER A 509 24.13 33.29 2.23
N HIS A 510 23.45 33.17 1.10
CA HIS A 510 22.48 34.12 0.58
C HIS A 510 21.18 33.41 0.20
N VAL A 511 20.08 34.17 0.15
CA VAL A 511 18.79 33.71 -0.34
C VAL A 511 18.87 33.37 -1.83
N VAL A 512 18.37 32.19 -2.20
CA VAL A 512 18.35 31.66 -3.57
C VAL A 512 16.92 31.69 -4.14
N PHE A 513 16.77 31.65 -5.46
CA PHE A 513 15.51 31.65 -6.24
C PHE A 513 14.20 31.35 -5.47
N ASP A 514 13.85 30.09 -5.23
CA ASP A 514 12.58 29.74 -4.56
C ASP A 514 12.64 29.84 -3.01
N GLU A 515 13.83 30.07 -2.42
CA GLU A 515 13.94 30.31 -0.96
C GLU A 515 13.29 31.63 -0.57
N VAL A 516 13.16 32.57 -1.51
CA VAL A 516 12.37 33.80 -1.36
C VAL A 516 10.94 33.48 -0.95
N HIS A 517 10.28 32.58 -1.68
CA HIS A 517 8.89 32.23 -1.42
C HIS A 517 8.74 31.37 -0.16
N PHE A 518 9.51 30.28 -0.06
CA PHE A 518 9.35 29.34 1.06
C PHE A 518 9.83 29.92 2.38
N GLY A 519 10.85 30.79 2.37
CA GLY A 519 11.27 31.55 3.53
C GLY A 519 10.22 32.54 4.01
N THR A 520 9.61 33.31 3.10
CA THR A 520 8.50 34.20 3.44
C THR A 520 7.32 33.43 4.05
N PHE A 521 6.96 32.27 3.49
CA PHE A 521 5.90 31.44 4.08
C PHE A 521 6.26 30.93 5.49
N VAL A 522 7.54 30.66 5.76
CA VAL A 522 7.98 30.31 7.12
C VAL A 522 7.80 31.50 8.06
N ASN A 523 8.09 32.73 7.63
CA ASN A 523 7.81 33.92 8.43
C ASN A 523 6.31 34.06 8.72
N GLU A 524 5.46 33.91 7.70
CA GLU A 524 4.00 34.01 7.85
C GLU A 524 3.43 32.93 8.80
N TYR A 525 4.00 31.73 8.83
CA TYR A 525 3.65 30.72 9.85
C TYR A 525 4.11 31.09 11.27
N ILE A 526 5.21 31.83 11.42
CA ILE A 526 5.72 32.28 12.72
C ILE A 526 4.90 33.45 13.24
N THR A 527 4.57 34.43 12.38
CA THR A 527 3.71 35.57 12.74
C THR A 527 2.26 35.13 12.92
N GLY A 528 1.84 34.09 12.19
CA GLY A 528 0.47 33.57 12.18
C GLY A 528 -0.43 34.24 11.14
N ASP A 529 0.15 34.95 10.17
CA ASP A 529 -0.57 35.71 9.16
C ASP A 529 -1.00 34.83 7.98
N PHE A 530 -2.29 34.86 7.66
CA PHE A 530 -2.83 34.01 6.61
C PHE A 530 -2.35 34.40 5.20
N PHE A 531 -1.90 33.40 4.45
CA PHE A 531 -1.49 33.52 3.06
C PHE A 531 -2.14 32.44 2.18
N VAL A 532 -2.16 32.69 0.87
CA VAL A 532 -2.62 31.72 -0.13
C VAL A 532 -1.45 31.38 -1.05
N ASP A 533 -1.21 30.08 -1.25
CA ASP A 533 -0.18 29.58 -2.16
C ASP A 533 -0.75 28.45 -3.03
N VAL A 534 -0.14 28.22 -4.18
CA VAL A 534 -0.52 27.16 -5.12
C VAL A 534 -0.19 25.75 -4.62
N HIS A 535 0.74 25.62 -3.66
CA HIS A 535 1.14 24.33 -3.12
C HIS A 535 0.47 24.01 -1.77
N PRO A 536 0.08 22.76 -1.54
CA PRO A 536 -0.38 22.28 -0.23
C PRO A 536 0.67 22.48 0.90
N PRO A 537 0.26 22.51 2.18
CA PRO A 537 1.09 23.13 3.21
C PRO A 537 2.13 22.22 3.88
N LEU A 538 2.16 20.90 3.64
CA LEU A 538 3.01 19.97 4.42
C LEU A 538 4.49 20.36 4.39
N GLY A 539 5.05 20.63 3.21
CA GLY A 539 6.48 20.94 3.11
C GLY A 539 6.84 22.27 3.78
N LYS A 540 5.97 23.29 3.65
CA LYS A 540 6.14 24.60 4.31
C LYS A 540 6.02 24.46 5.83
N LEU A 541 5.05 23.68 6.31
CA LEU A 541 4.90 23.35 7.71
C LEU A 541 6.12 22.62 8.27
N LEU A 542 6.73 21.70 7.53
CA LEU A 542 7.95 21.02 7.96
C LEU A 542 9.11 22.00 8.13
N TYR A 543 9.29 22.93 7.19
CA TYR A 543 10.27 24.00 7.34
C TYR A 543 9.97 24.91 8.53
N TYR A 544 8.70 25.29 8.73
CA TYR A 544 8.26 26.04 9.90
C TYR A 544 8.60 25.31 11.22
N TRP A 545 8.27 24.02 11.35
CA TRP A 545 8.57 23.23 12.55
C TRP A 545 10.07 23.12 12.82
N ILE A 546 10.88 23.03 11.76
CA ILE A 546 12.35 23.05 11.90
C ILE A 546 12.81 24.43 12.35
N ALA A 547 12.34 25.51 11.71
CA ALA A 547 12.70 26.87 12.10
C ALA A 547 12.35 27.17 13.57
N LEU A 548 11.16 26.75 14.00
CA LEU A 548 10.70 26.84 15.39
C LEU A 548 11.60 26.04 16.35
N ALA A 549 12.00 24.83 15.97
CA ALA A 549 12.88 23.98 16.78
C ALA A 549 14.29 24.57 16.98
N PHE A 550 14.73 25.45 16.07
CA PHE A 550 16.00 26.18 16.15
C PHE A 550 15.84 27.63 16.65
N GLY A 551 14.65 28.03 17.11
CA GLY A 551 14.41 29.32 17.77
C GLY A 551 14.31 30.53 16.84
N TYR A 552 13.96 30.34 15.57
CA TYR A 552 13.76 31.45 14.62
C TYR A 552 12.53 32.29 14.94
N THR A 553 12.66 33.61 14.85
CA THR A 553 11.63 34.60 15.25
C THR A 553 10.86 35.24 14.09
N GLY A 554 11.18 34.93 12.83
CA GLY A 554 10.44 35.45 11.67
C GLY A 554 10.83 36.88 11.24
N ASP A 555 11.98 37.39 11.70
CA ASP A 555 12.44 38.77 11.54
C ASP A 555 13.23 39.05 10.24
N PHE A 556 13.59 38.01 9.47
CA PHE A 556 14.42 38.17 8.28
C PHE A 556 13.60 38.35 6.99
N ASP A 557 13.97 39.32 6.16
CA ASP A 557 13.32 39.57 4.87
C ASP A 557 13.88 38.67 3.74
N PHE A 558 13.07 37.69 3.35
CA PHE A 558 13.36 36.80 2.22
C PHE A 558 13.04 37.40 0.85
N SER A 559 12.49 38.62 0.75
CA SER A 559 11.89 39.17 -0.48
C SER A 559 12.80 39.23 -1.71
N LYS A 560 14.13 39.27 -1.53
CA LYS A 560 15.11 39.43 -2.62
C LYS A 560 16.15 38.31 -2.64
N ILE A 561 16.35 37.75 -3.84
CA ILE A 561 17.47 36.85 -4.13
C ILE A 561 18.78 37.61 -3.91
N GLY A 562 19.73 36.98 -3.22
CA GLY A 562 21.03 37.55 -2.91
C GLY A 562 21.15 38.22 -1.54
N ASN A 563 20.04 38.41 -0.81
CA ASN A 563 20.11 38.90 0.56
C ASN A 563 20.98 37.95 1.41
N PRO A 564 22.03 38.45 2.09
CA PRO A 564 22.85 37.62 2.98
C PRO A 564 22.05 37.24 4.23
N TYR A 565 22.15 35.98 4.67
CA TYR A 565 21.51 35.54 5.90
C TYR A 565 22.15 36.18 7.14
N THR A 566 21.33 36.61 8.09
CA THR A 566 21.79 37.05 9.42
C THR A 566 22.02 35.85 10.34
N GLU A 567 22.76 36.04 11.44
CA GLU A 567 23.08 34.96 12.40
C GLU A 567 21.84 34.30 13.03
N ASN A 568 20.70 34.99 13.06
CA ASN A 568 19.46 34.51 13.67
C ASN A 568 18.71 33.49 12.80
N VAL A 569 18.99 33.42 11.50
CA VAL A 569 18.23 32.56 10.57
C VAL A 569 18.83 31.15 10.55
N PRO A 570 18.09 30.09 10.93
CA PRO A 570 18.59 28.72 10.89
C PRO A 570 18.53 28.12 9.47
N TYR A 571 19.04 28.84 8.46
CA TYR A 571 18.99 28.41 7.06
C TYR A 571 19.77 27.10 6.83
N VAL A 572 20.85 26.85 7.60
CA VAL A 572 21.64 25.61 7.49
C VAL A 572 20.81 24.38 7.88
N PRO A 573 20.16 24.30 9.06
CA PRO A 573 19.20 23.23 9.36
C PRO A 573 18.07 23.07 8.33
N LEU A 574 17.52 24.18 7.83
CA LEU A 574 16.46 24.14 6.82
C LEU A 574 16.95 23.50 5.51
N ARG A 575 18.11 23.93 5.01
CA ARG A 575 18.77 23.32 3.84
C ARG A 575 19.18 21.87 4.08
N LEU A 576 19.67 21.54 5.28
CA LEU A 576 20.06 20.19 5.66
C LEU A 576 18.87 19.21 5.58
N PHE A 577 17.66 19.64 5.96
CA PHE A 577 16.47 18.81 5.83
C PHE A 577 16.21 18.40 4.37
N SER A 578 16.23 19.37 3.45
CA SER A 578 16.13 19.11 2.01
C SER A 578 17.23 18.15 1.53
N GLY A 579 18.46 18.34 2.02
CA GLY A 579 19.61 17.51 1.66
C GLY A 579 19.45 16.06 2.13
N VAL A 580 18.99 15.87 3.37
CA VAL A 580 18.71 14.54 3.95
C VAL A 580 17.60 13.83 3.17
N CYS A 581 16.56 14.54 2.74
CA CYS A 581 15.54 13.96 1.85
C CYS A 581 16.14 13.48 0.53
N GLY A 582 17.10 14.21 -0.03
CA GLY A 582 17.86 13.81 -1.21
C GLY A 582 18.68 12.53 -0.99
N VAL A 583 19.36 12.41 0.15
CA VAL A 583 20.13 11.19 0.50
C VAL A 583 19.21 9.97 0.66
N LEU A 584 18.07 10.13 1.35
CA LEU A 584 17.12 9.04 1.55
C LEU A 584 16.49 8.57 0.24
N THR A 585 16.25 9.49 -0.70
CA THR A 585 15.75 9.16 -2.05
C THR A 585 16.69 8.21 -2.79
N VAL A 586 18.00 8.42 -2.71
CA VAL A 586 19.02 7.53 -3.32
C VAL A 586 18.95 6.12 -2.74
N LEU A 587 18.81 5.99 -1.43
CA LEU A 587 18.71 4.69 -0.76
C LEU A 587 17.42 3.96 -1.15
N ILE A 588 16.31 4.69 -1.23
CA ILE A 588 15.03 4.13 -1.63
C ILE A 588 15.06 3.71 -3.10
N ALA A 589 15.74 4.44 -3.98
CA ALA A 589 15.94 4.05 -5.37
C ALA A 589 16.63 2.68 -5.48
N TYR A 590 17.71 2.45 -4.72
CA TYR A 590 18.39 1.14 -4.65
C TYR A 590 17.43 0.03 -4.22
N ILE A 591 16.68 0.24 -3.14
CA ILE A 591 15.74 -0.77 -2.62
C ILE A 591 14.60 -1.02 -3.61
N THR A 592 14.15 0.01 -4.32
CA THR A 592 13.10 -0.07 -5.35
C THR A 592 13.55 -0.91 -6.54
N LEU A 593 14.75 -0.66 -7.05
CA LEU A 593 15.34 -1.47 -8.13
C LEU A 593 15.51 -2.94 -7.71
N ARG A 594 15.90 -3.17 -6.45
CA ARG A 594 15.98 -4.53 -5.90
C ARG A 594 14.63 -5.21 -5.72
N ALA A 595 13.58 -4.47 -5.38
CA ALA A 595 12.23 -4.98 -5.38
C ALA A 595 11.70 -5.27 -6.81
N SER A 596 12.26 -4.59 -7.81
CA SER A 596 11.94 -4.75 -9.24
C SER A 596 12.77 -5.84 -9.93
N LEU A 597 13.31 -6.79 -9.17
CA LEU A 597 14.08 -7.95 -9.64
C LEU A 597 15.42 -7.61 -10.33
N CYS A 598 15.99 -6.42 -10.11
CA CYS A 598 17.35 -6.11 -10.57
C CYS A 598 18.42 -6.82 -9.73
N ARG A 599 19.55 -7.18 -10.36
CA ARG A 599 20.75 -7.65 -9.67
C ARG A 599 21.32 -6.55 -8.74
N PRO A 600 22.01 -6.90 -7.64
CA PRO A 600 22.62 -5.93 -6.72
C PRO A 600 23.48 -4.87 -7.41
N MET A 601 24.26 -5.27 -8.42
CA MET A 601 25.15 -4.39 -9.16
C MET A 601 24.38 -3.39 -10.04
N VAL A 602 23.34 -3.84 -10.76
CA VAL A 602 22.51 -2.97 -11.59
C VAL A 602 21.68 -2.01 -10.74
N ALA A 603 21.18 -2.48 -9.60
CA ALA A 603 20.49 -1.62 -8.64
C ALA A 603 21.42 -0.57 -8.04
N PHE A 604 22.68 -0.93 -7.74
CA PHE A 604 23.70 0.02 -7.28
C PHE A 604 23.98 1.07 -8.37
N PHE A 605 24.18 0.64 -9.62
CA PHE A 605 24.34 1.53 -10.77
C PHE A 605 23.17 2.53 -10.91
N GLY A 606 21.93 2.05 -10.89
CA GLY A 606 20.75 2.93 -11.01
C GLY A 606 20.66 3.93 -9.84
N ALA A 607 20.96 3.51 -8.62
CA ALA A 607 21.00 4.42 -7.47
C ALA A 607 22.16 5.42 -7.56
N THR A 608 23.31 5.03 -8.10
CA THR A 608 24.43 5.95 -8.38
C THR A 608 24.05 6.99 -9.43
N LEU A 609 23.25 6.64 -10.45
CA LEU A 609 22.74 7.63 -11.39
C LEU A 609 21.85 8.67 -10.69
N VAL A 610 20.94 8.25 -9.79
CA VAL A 610 20.15 9.20 -8.97
C VAL A 610 21.06 10.05 -8.07
N LEU A 611 22.14 9.48 -7.54
CA LEU A 611 23.09 10.17 -6.66
C LEU A 611 23.81 11.33 -7.36
N ILE A 612 24.29 11.11 -8.60
CA ILE A 612 25.11 12.08 -9.37
C ILE A 612 24.30 12.85 -10.43
N GLU A 613 22.98 12.77 -10.39
CA GLU A 613 22.12 13.57 -11.27
C GLU A 613 22.12 15.04 -10.79
N ASN A 614 22.69 15.92 -11.62
CA ASN A 614 22.97 17.33 -11.27
C ASN A 614 21.73 18.09 -10.81
N SER A 615 20.59 17.92 -11.48
CA SER A 615 19.37 18.65 -11.15
C SER A 615 18.77 18.19 -9.81
N LEU A 616 18.76 16.89 -9.53
CA LEU A 616 18.34 16.33 -8.24
C LEU A 616 19.28 16.76 -7.11
N VAL A 617 20.59 16.83 -7.37
CA VAL A 617 21.58 17.32 -6.38
C VAL A 617 21.28 18.77 -6.05
N THR A 618 21.24 19.65 -7.05
CA THR A 618 20.98 21.09 -6.90
C THR A 618 19.70 21.35 -6.11
N GLN A 619 18.62 20.64 -6.44
CA GLN A 619 17.30 20.79 -5.81
C GLN A 619 17.23 20.35 -4.36
N SER A 620 18.08 19.38 -3.98
CA SER A 620 18.15 18.93 -2.59
C SER A 620 18.98 19.83 -1.68
N ARG A 621 19.70 20.83 -2.21
CA ARG A 621 20.61 21.64 -1.37
C ARG A 621 19.93 22.80 -0.68
N PHE A 622 18.86 23.33 -1.25
CA PHE A 622 18.23 24.58 -0.82
C PHE A 622 16.88 24.31 -0.15
N ILE A 623 16.29 25.36 0.45
CA ILE A 623 14.98 25.31 1.13
C ILE A 623 13.86 25.19 0.09
N PHE A 624 13.79 24.04 -0.60
CA PHE A 624 12.83 23.76 -1.66
C PHE A 624 11.88 22.63 -1.29
N LEU A 625 10.69 22.65 -1.85
CA LEU A 625 9.68 21.61 -1.63
C LEU A 625 9.92 20.33 -2.47
N ASP A 626 10.74 20.42 -3.53
CA ASP A 626 10.92 19.32 -4.49
C ASP A 626 11.64 18.11 -3.91
N SER A 627 12.65 18.30 -3.06
CA SER A 627 13.38 17.18 -2.46
C SER A 627 12.51 16.36 -1.48
N PRO A 628 11.78 16.98 -0.52
CA PRO A 628 10.79 16.26 0.29
C PRO A 628 9.68 15.60 -0.55
N MET A 629 9.23 16.25 -1.62
CA MET A 629 8.24 15.69 -2.54
C MET A 629 8.76 14.42 -3.23
N ILE A 630 9.96 14.46 -3.83
CA ILE A 630 10.56 13.32 -4.52
C ILE A 630 10.82 12.17 -3.53
N LEU A 631 11.21 12.47 -2.29
CA LEU A 631 11.30 11.46 -1.24
C LEU A 631 9.95 10.78 -1.01
N ALA A 632 8.87 11.54 -0.82
CA ALA A 632 7.53 11.00 -0.63
C ALA A 632 7.05 10.14 -1.82
N ILE A 633 7.33 10.60 -3.05
CA ILE A 633 7.08 9.86 -4.30
C ILE A 633 7.89 8.55 -4.30
N SER A 634 9.18 8.59 -3.94
CA SER A 634 10.04 7.40 -3.92
C SER A 634 9.55 6.35 -2.91
N ILE A 635 9.04 6.78 -1.74
CA ILE A 635 8.44 5.91 -0.72
C ILE A 635 7.17 5.25 -1.28
N ALA A 636 6.30 6.02 -1.95
CA ALA A 636 5.10 5.51 -2.59
C ALA A 636 5.44 4.48 -3.68
N VAL A 637 6.40 4.78 -4.55
CA VAL A 637 6.88 3.87 -5.62
C VAL A 637 7.42 2.56 -5.04
N LEU A 638 8.29 2.65 -4.03
CA LEU A 638 8.81 1.48 -3.33
C LEU A 638 7.69 0.64 -2.74
N GLY A 639 6.75 1.29 -2.05
CA GLY A 639 5.60 0.65 -1.43
C GLY A 639 4.77 -0.13 -2.46
N THR A 640 4.33 0.54 -3.53
CA THR A 640 3.54 -0.07 -4.62
C THR A 640 4.23 -1.29 -5.22
N ILE A 641 5.53 -1.20 -5.53
CA ILE A 641 6.27 -2.31 -6.14
C ILE A 641 6.48 -3.46 -5.14
N LYS A 642 6.85 -3.13 -3.89
CA LYS A 642 7.22 -4.13 -2.87
C LYS A 642 6.01 -4.88 -2.31
N VAL A 643 4.82 -4.28 -2.34
CA VAL A 643 3.55 -4.93 -1.98
C VAL A 643 3.28 -6.14 -2.89
N ASP A 644 3.56 -6.03 -4.18
CA ASP A 644 3.30 -7.11 -5.16
C ASP A 644 4.16 -8.35 -4.95
N VAL A 645 5.41 -8.17 -4.48
CA VAL A 645 6.35 -9.29 -4.25
C VAL A 645 6.25 -9.86 -2.83
N THR A 646 5.47 -9.23 -1.94
CA THR A 646 5.31 -9.67 -0.56
C THR A 646 4.08 -10.55 -0.42
N LYS A 647 4.15 -11.63 0.38
CA LYS A 647 3.01 -12.51 0.63
C LYS A 647 1.79 -11.71 1.15
N PRO A 648 0.64 -11.77 0.46
CA PRO A 648 -0.60 -11.10 0.88
C PRO A 648 -1.01 -11.36 2.32
N PHE A 649 -1.70 -10.38 2.93
CA PHE A 649 -2.31 -10.47 4.26
C PHE A 649 -1.34 -10.78 5.41
N THR A 650 -0.03 -10.64 5.18
CA THR A 650 0.98 -10.69 6.24
C THR A 650 1.15 -9.30 6.86
N SER A 651 1.62 -9.21 8.11
CA SER A 651 1.88 -7.91 8.76
C SER A 651 2.83 -7.02 7.94
N LYS A 652 3.79 -7.63 7.23
CA LYS A 652 4.70 -6.92 6.32
C LYS A 652 3.97 -6.35 5.11
N TRP A 653 3.04 -7.10 4.53
CA TRP A 653 2.22 -6.64 3.41
C TRP A 653 1.33 -5.46 3.82
N CYS A 654 0.67 -5.55 4.99
CA CYS A 654 -0.13 -4.45 5.53
C CYS A 654 0.73 -3.21 5.81
N LEU A 655 1.90 -3.38 6.43
CA LEU A 655 2.83 -2.28 6.70
C LEU A 655 3.26 -1.57 5.41
N LEU A 656 3.57 -2.32 4.34
CA LEU A 656 3.97 -1.74 3.06
C LEU A 656 2.81 -0.99 2.38
N LEU A 657 1.57 -1.48 2.48
CA LEU A 657 0.40 -0.74 2.02
C LEU A 657 0.19 0.56 2.78
N ILE A 658 0.31 0.52 4.11
CA ILE A 658 0.23 1.74 4.94
C ILE A 658 1.33 2.72 4.54
N LEU A 659 2.57 2.25 4.38
CA LEU A 659 3.69 3.08 3.96
C LEU A 659 3.47 3.69 2.56
N THR A 660 2.85 2.93 1.64
CA THR A 660 2.45 3.43 0.32
C THR A 660 1.46 4.59 0.47
N GLY A 661 0.42 4.42 1.28
CA GLY A 661 -0.57 5.45 1.55
C GLY A 661 0.00 6.69 2.23
N VAL A 662 0.91 6.51 3.18
CA VAL A 662 1.62 7.62 3.83
C VAL A 662 2.48 8.38 2.82
N GLY A 663 3.25 7.67 1.98
CA GLY A 663 4.05 8.29 0.91
C GLY A 663 3.19 9.10 -0.07
N LEU A 664 2.06 8.53 -0.52
CA LEU A 664 1.11 9.20 -1.41
C LEU A 664 0.46 10.43 -0.74
N GLY A 665 -0.01 10.29 0.50
CA GLY A 665 -0.59 11.39 1.28
C GLY A 665 0.40 12.54 1.48
N CYS A 666 1.64 12.23 1.84
CA CYS A 666 2.71 13.22 1.97
C CYS A 666 3.03 13.90 0.63
N ALA A 667 3.14 13.14 -0.47
CA ALA A 667 3.45 13.69 -1.78
C ALA A 667 2.39 14.71 -2.23
N VAL A 668 1.10 14.34 -2.15
CA VAL A 668 -0.03 15.23 -2.49
C VAL A 668 -0.09 16.43 -1.56
N SER A 669 0.24 16.25 -0.27
CA SER A 669 0.20 17.33 0.72
C SER A 669 1.41 18.27 0.67
N ILE A 670 2.45 17.95 -0.12
CA ILE A 670 3.61 18.84 -0.38
C ILE A 670 3.40 19.64 -1.67
N LYS A 671 3.06 18.96 -2.78
CA LYS A 671 2.73 19.58 -4.07
C LYS A 671 1.65 18.76 -4.77
N PHE A 672 0.75 19.40 -5.50
CA PHE A 672 -0.29 18.69 -6.27
C PHE A 672 0.27 17.77 -7.36
N VAL A 673 1.54 17.90 -7.74
CA VAL A 673 2.25 16.93 -8.61
C VAL A 673 2.20 15.51 -8.04
N GLY A 674 2.11 15.35 -6.70
CA GLY A 674 1.91 14.05 -6.06
C GLY A 674 0.63 13.32 -6.48
N VAL A 675 -0.38 14.04 -7.02
CA VAL A 675 -1.59 13.43 -7.59
C VAL A 675 -1.24 12.54 -8.78
N PHE A 676 -0.21 12.87 -9.56
CA PHE A 676 0.23 12.01 -10.67
C PHE A 676 0.79 10.68 -10.17
N THR A 677 1.49 10.68 -9.03
CA THR A 677 1.91 9.43 -8.37
C THR A 677 0.72 8.64 -7.83
N LEU A 678 -0.31 9.31 -7.31
CA LEU A 678 -1.55 8.67 -6.88
C LEU A 678 -2.28 8.01 -8.06
N VAL A 679 -2.40 8.69 -9.20
CA VAL A 679 -3.00 8.15 -10.44
C VAL A 679 -2.18 6.95 -10.94
N TRP A 680 -0.86 7.04 -10.91
CA TRP A 680 0.03 5.94 -11.26
C TRP A 680 -0.17 4.70 -10.37
N ALA A 681 -0.12 4.87 -9.04
CA ALA A 681 -0.30 3.78 -8.09
C ALA A 681 -1.71 3.16 -8.19
N THR A 682 -2.72 3.99 -8.44
CA THR A 682 -4.11 3.56 -8.65
C THR A 682 -4.24 2.75 -9.94
N THR A 683 -3.65 3.21 -11.04
CA THR A 683 -3.67 2.49 -12.33
C THR A 683 -3.03 1.11 -12.21
N LEU A 684 -1.84 1.02 -11.60
CA LEU A 684 -1.18 -0.27 -11.35
C LEU A 684 -2.01 -1.18 -10.45
N THR A 685 -2.67 -0.60 -9.45
CA THR A 685 -3.56 -1.32 -8.54
C THR A 685 -4.77 -1.88 -9.27
N LEU A 686 -5.41 -1.11 -10.14
CA LEU A 686 -6.55 -1.55 -10.94
C LEU A 686 -6.16 -2.71 -11.87
N ILE A 687 -4.99 -2.61 -12.53
CA ILE A 687 -4.43 -3.72 -13.33
C ILE A 687 -4.24 -4.97 -12.45
N LYS A 688 -3.75 -4.83 -11.23
CA LYS A 688 -3.53 -5.96 -10.32
C LYS A 688 -4.83 -6.58 -9.82
N LEU A 689 -5.84 -5.76 -9.50
CA LEU A 689 -7.17 -6.24 -9.12
C LEU A 689 -7.85 -6.97 -10.28
N TRP A 690 -7.66 -6.49 -11.52
CA TRP A 690 -8.11 -7.18 -12.72
C TRP A 690 -7.45 -8.56 -12.88
N GLN A 691 -6.14 -8.66 -12.64
CA GLN A 691 -5.44 -9.95 -12.65
C GLN A 691 -5.96 -10.91 -11.57
N TYR A 692 -6.25 -10.42 -10.35
CA TYR A 692 -6.83 -11.27 -9.30
C TYR A 692 -8.25 -11.71 -9.60
N LEU A 693 -9.04 -10.90 -10.31
CA LEU A 693 -10.37 -11.27 -10.76
C LEU A 693 -10.32 -12.45 -11.75
N GLY A 694 -9.28 -12.52 -12.59
CA GLY A 694 -9.05 -13.63 -13.52
C GLY A 694 -8.40 -14.88 -12.91
N ASP A 695 -7.90 -14.81 -11.67
CA ASP A 695 -7.22 -15.92 -11.01
C ASP A 695 -8.22 -16.78 -10.20
N LEU A 696 -8.52 -17.97 -10.73
CA LEU A 696 -9.46 -18.93 -10.13
C LEU A 696 -8.98 -19.48 -8.77
N GLN A 697 -7.72 -19.27 -8.39
CA GLN A 697 -7.19 -19.65 -7.08
C GLN A 697 -7.51 -18.62 -5.97
N VAL A 698 -7.89 -17.40 -6.36
CA VAL A 698 -8.22 -16.31 -5.42
C VAL A 698 -9.70 -16.39 -5.07
N THR A 699 -10.01 -16.53 -3.78
CA THR A 699 -11.42 -16.58 -3.32
C THR A 699 -12.07 -15.19 -3.35
N ASN A 700 -13.39 -15.11 -3.50
CA ASN A 700 -14.14 -13.85 -3.47
C ASN A 700 -13.85 -13.02 -2.21
N LEU A 701 -13.71 -13.67 -1.05
CA LEU A 701 -13.36 -13.00 0.20
C LEU A 701 -11.95 -12.38 0.12
N GLN A 702 -10.98 -13.10 -0.43
CA GLN A 702 -9.63 -12.56 -0.62
C GLN A 702 -9.63 -11.38 -1.59
N LEU A 703 -10.45 -11.41 -2.65
CA LEU A 703 -10.61 -10.29 -3.58
C LEU A 703 -11.20 -9.05 -2.89
N ILE A 704 -12.23 -9.22 -2.05
CA ILE A 704 -12.80 -8.14 -1.24
C ILE A 704 -11.77 -7.59 -0.27
N MET A 705 -11.03 -8.44 0.43
CA MET A 705 -9.97 -8.01 1.35
C MET A 705 -8.83 -7.27 0.63
N HIS A 706 -8.44 -7.72 -0.57
CA HIS A 706 -7.47 -7.04 -1.41
C HIS A 706 -7.95 -5.66 -1.86
N SER A 707 -9.21 -5.56 -2.26
CA SER A 707 -9.84 -4.32 -2.70
C SER A 707 -9.95 -3.32 -1.53
N PHE A 708 -10.45 -3.78 -0.38
CA PHE A 708 -10.57 -2.98 0.82
C PHE A 708 -9.20 -2.48 1.32
N GLY A 709 -8.21 -3.37 1.43
CA GLY A 709 -6.86 -2.98 1.89
C GLY A 709 -6.21 -1.91 1.00
N ARG A 710 -6.45 -1.96 -0.32
CA ARG A 710 -5.96 -0.97 -1.28
C ARG A 710 -6.77 0.33 -1.27
N LEU A 711 -8.09 0.26 -1.06
CA LEU A 711 -8.92 1.45 -0.85
C LEU A 711 -8.45 2.24 0.38
N VAL A 712 -8.19 1.54 1.50
CA VAL A 712 -7.66 2.18 2.70
C VAL A 712 -6.30 2.85 2.41
N ALA A 713 -5.39 2.12 1.74
CA ALA A 713 -4.05 2.61 1.46
C ALA A 713 -4.00 3.77 0.45
N LEU A 714 -4.79 3.73 -0.63
CA LEU A 714 -4.71 4.69 -1.73
C LEU A 714 -5.69 5.85 -1.58
N VAL A 715 -6.75 5.73 -0.78
CA VAL A 715 -7.76 6.78 -0.63
C VAL A 715 -7.84 7.28 0.79
N LEU A 716 -8.15 6.41 1.76
CA LEU A 716 -8.43 6.86 3.13
C LEU A 716 -7.20 7.45 3.82
N ILE A 717 -6.04 6.78 3.74
CA ILE A 717 -4.81 7.29 4.37
C ILE A 717 -4.32 8.59 3.73
N PRO A 718 -4.21 8.73 2.39
CA PRO A 718 -3.85 9.99 1.77
C PRO A 718 -4.82 11.12 2.12
N LEU A 719 -6.13 10.85 2.12
CA LEU A 719 -7.16 11.85 2.44
C LEU A 719 -7.06 12.31 3.91
N THR A 720 -6.82 11.40 4.86
CA THR A 720 -6.68 11.78 6.28
C THR A 720 -5.42 12.61 6.51
N ILE A 721 -4.29 12.27 5.88
CA ILE A 721 -3.06 13.07 5.94
C ILE A 721 -3.31 14.45 5.34
N PHE A 722 -3.90 14.51 4.14
CA PHE A 722 -4.17 15.75 3.44
C PHE A 722 -5.05 16.69 4.26
N LEU A 723 -6.21 16.22 4.72
CA LEU A 723 -7.10 17.02 5.56
C LEU A 723 -6.47 17.39 6.90
N GLY A 724 -5.76 16.45 7.54
CA GLY A 724 -5.06 16.71 8.81
C GLY A 724 -4.02 17.83 8.68
N VAL A 725 -3.23 17.81 7.61
CA VAL A 725 -2.23 18.83 7.30
C VAL A 725 -2.86 20.21 7.07
N PHE A 726 -3.95 20.29 6.30
CA PHE A 726 -4.67 21.55 6.10
C PHE A 726 -5.27 22.08 7.40
N ILE A 727 -5.84 21.22 8.25
CA ILE A 727 -6.36 21.61 9.56
C ILE A 727 -5.23 22.20 10.42
N THR A 728 -4.09 21.50 10.52
CA THR A 728 -2.94 21.99 11.28
C THR A 728 -2.41 23.31 10.73
N SER A 729 -2.33 23.46 9.40
CA SER A 729 -1.91 24.71 8.77
C SER A 729 -2.82 25.87 9.13
N LEU A 730 -4.14 25.67 9.07
CA LEU A 730 -5.10 26.74 9.37
C LEU A 730 -5.16 27.08 10.84
N SER A 731 -4.91 26.13 11.73
CA SER A 731 -4.74 26.41 13.15
C SER A 731 -3.47 27.20 13.46
N ALA A 732 -2.44 27.10 12.62
CA ALA A 732 -1.20 27.86 12.76
C ALA A 732 -1.27 29.29 12.19
N LEU A 733 -2.32 29.62 11.40
CA LEU A 733 -2.50 30.92 10.75
C LEU A 733 -3.79 31.61 11.24
N PRO A 734 -3.82 32.10 12.50
CA PRO A 734 -5.02 32.67 13.11
C PRO A 734 -5.31 34.13 12.73
N TYR A 735 -4.37 34.86 12.12
CA TYR A 735 -4.50 36.29 11.80
C TYR A 735 -4.71 36.56 10.31
N SER A 736 -5.27 37.72 9.99
CA SER A 736 -5.40 38.21 8.63
C SER A 736 -4.02 38.55 8.04
N GLY A 737 -3.83 38.23 6.77
CA GLY A 737 -2.58 38.49 6.05
C GLY A 737 -2.85 38.79 4.59
N VAL A 738 -1.79 38.90 3.79
CA VAL A 738 -1.83 39.29 2.38
C VAL A 738 -2.79 38.46 1.53
N GLY A 739 -3.00 37.18 1.89
CA GLY A 739 -3.87 36.27 1.16
C GLY A 739 -5.38 36.41 1.43
N ILE A 740 -5.80 37.29 2.35
CA ILE A 740 -7.18 37.30 2.87
C ILE A 740 -8.23 37.68 1.81
N GLY A 741 -7.86 38.53 0.85
CA GLY A 741 -8.78 39.01 -0.18
C GLY A 741 -9.39 37.92 -1.06
N TYR A 742 -8.66 36.81 -1.27
CA TYR A 742 -9.15 35.64 -2.02
C TYR A 742 -10.28 34.87 -1.31
N LEU A 743 -10.52 35.14 -0.03
CA LEU A 743 -11.55 34.47 0.76
C LEU A 743 -12.83 35.30 0.87
N PRO A 744 -14.02 34.65 0.91
CA PRO A 744 -15.27 35.35 1.24
C PRO A 744 -15.26 35.90 2.66
N ALA A 745 -15.95 37.03 2.89
CA ALA A 745 -16.11 37.67 4.19
C ALA A 745 -16.49 36.71 5.32
N LYS A 746 -17.38 35.73 5.04
CA LYS A 746 -17.78 34.68 5.98
C LYS A 746 -16.63 33.81 6.47
N ILE A 747 -15.60 33.56 5.65
CA ILE A 747 -14.41 32.81 6.07
C ILE A 747 -13.42 33.75 6.77
N GLN A 748 -13.29 34.98 6.26
CA GLN A 748 -12.46 36.02 6.88
C GLN A 748 -12.89 36.32 8.32
N SER A 749 -14.19 36.26 8.62
CA SER A 749 -14.73 36.45 9.98
C SER A 749 -14.28 35.41 11.01
N THR A 750 -13.54 34.39 10.59
CA THR A 750 -13.03 33.34 11.47
C THR A 750 -11.60 33.56 11.96
N PHE A 751 -10.89 34.57 11.44
CA PHE A 751 -9.59 35.01 11.95
C PHE A 751 -9.77 35.84 13.23
N ASN A 752 -8.74 35.89 14.07
CA ASN A 752 -8.79 36.50 15.40
C ASN A 752 -8.93 38.03 15.37
N ASP A 753 -8.44 38.67 14.33
CA ASP A 753 -8.42 40.12 14.09
C ASP A 753 -9.60 40.61 13.24
N SER A 754 -10.56 39.74 12.94
CA SER A 754 -11.75 40.05 12.13
C SER A 754 -12.82 40.92 12.82
N ASP A 755 -12.50 41.55 13.94
CA ASP A 755 -13.44 42.38 14.69
C ASP A 755 -13.94 43.58 13.87
N ILE A 756 -13.10 44.11 12.98
CA ILE A 756 -13.50 45.17 12.03
C ILE A 756 -14.67 44.70 11.17
N LEU A 757 -14.61 43.47 10.63
CA LEU A 757 -15.66 42.89 9.78
C LEU A 757 -16.92 42.53 10.57
N LYS A 758 -16.79 42.09 11.83
CA LYS A 758 -17.94 41.75 12.69
C LYS A 758 -18.67 42.98 13.21
N ASN A 759 -17.96 44.09 13.39
CA ASN A 759 -18.54 45.34 13.90
C ASN A 759 -19.13 46.23 12.79
N VAL A 760 -19.12 45.77 11.54
CA VAL A 760 -19.75 46.48 10.42
C VAL A 760 -21.27 46.60 10.66
N PRO A 761 -21.87 47.80 10.54
CA PRO A 761 -23.32 47.97 10.52
C PRO A 761 -23.92 47.27 9.30
N VAL A 762 -24.97 46.47 9.52
CA VAL A 762 -25.61 45.71 8.44
C VAL A 762 -26.36 46.63 7.47
N GLU A 763 -26.94 47.71 7.98
CA GLU A 763 -27.79 48.60 7.19
C GLU A 763 -26.97 49.58 6.33
N VAL A 764 -27.19 49.59 5.02
CA VAL A 764 -26.50 50.51 4.10
C VAL A 764 -27.40 51.70 3.77
N ALA A 765 -26.92 52.90 4.05
CA ALA A 765 -27.65 54.15 3.85
C ALA A 765 -26.96 55.07 2.82
N PHE A 766 -27.71 56.01 2.28
CA PHE A 766 -27.10 57.12 1.53
C PHE A 766 -26.20 57.94 2.46
N GLY A 767 -25.00 58.27 1.99
CA GLY A 767 -23.93 58.87 2.80
C GLY A 767 -22.99 57.85 3.46
N SER A 768 -23.28 56.55 3.36
CA SER A 768 -22.39 55.48 3.83
C SER A 768 -21.12 55.41 2.98
N THR A 769 -19.99 55.20 3.65
CA THR A 769 -18.75 54.74 3.00
C THR A 769 -18.76 53.22 2.97
N ILE A 770 -18.58 52.63 1.79
CA ILE A 770 -18.65 51.19 1.55
C ILE A 770 -17.46 50.69 0.75
N THR A 771 -17.20 49.38 0.83
CA THR A 771 -16.35 48.67 -0.13
C THR A 771 -17.19 47.66 -0.90
N LEU A 772 -17.03 47.62 -2.22
CA LEU A 772 -17.76 46.70 -3.10
C LEU A 772 -16.86 45.54 -3.49
N LYS A 773 -17.30 44.32 -3.21
CA LYS A 773 -16.57 43.09 -3.56
C LYS A 773 -17.30 42.31 -4.64
N HIS A 774 -16.56 41.90 -5.67
CA HIS A 774 -17.05 41.06 -6.74
C HIS A 774 -17.12 39.60 -6.27
N ARG A 775 -18.30 38.99 -6.29
CA ARG A 775 -18.58 37.71 -5.60
C ARG A 775 -17.86 36.50 -6.20
N PRO A 776 -17.77 36.28 -7.53
CA PRO A 776 -17.06 35.12 -8.06
C PRO A 776 -15.53 35.20 -7.89
N LEU A 777 -14.96 36.38 -8.15
CA LEU A 777 -13.51 36.59 -8.23
C LEU A 777 -12.88 37.07 -6.93
N GLN A 778 -13.69 37.51 -5.96
CA GLN A 778 -13.24 38.00 -4.65
C GLN A 778 -12.26 39.18 -4.78
N VAL A 779 -12.56 40.13 -5.67
CA VAL A 779 -11.79 41.39 -5.83
C VAL A 779 -12.64 42.60 -5.48
N TYR A 780 -12.01 43.65 -4.97
CA TYR A 780 -12.63 44.92 -4.62
C TYR A 780 -12.70 45.84 -5.82
N LEU A 781 -13.80 46.59 -5.94
CA LEU A 781 -13.87 47.72 -6.85
C LEU A 781 -12.89 48.79 -6.35
N HIS A 782 -11.89 49.08 -7.16
CA HIS A 782 -10.75 49.90 -6.79
C HIS A 782 -10.54 51.01 -7.82
N SER A 783 -10.03 52.15 -7.37
CA SER A 783 -9.58 53.21 -8.27
C SER A 783 -8.42 53.95 -7.63
N HIS A 784 -7.47 54.40 -8.44
CA HIS A 784 -6.28 55.11 -7.96
C HIS A 784 -5.95 56.25 -8.93
N ASN A 785 -5.06 57.17 -8.55
CA ASN A 785 -4.76 58.36 -9.35
C ASN A 785 -3.82 58.09 -10.56
N PHE A 786 -4.08 57.03 -11.32
CA PHE A 786 -3.48 56.73 -12.61
C PHE A 786 -4.58 56.69 -13.68
N THR A 787 -4.24 57.02 -14.92
CA THR A 787 -5.17 57.11 -16.05
C THR A 787 -4.93 55.99 -17.05
N TYR A 788 -5.96 55.63 -17.83
CA TYR A 788 -5.80 54.63 -18.88
C TYR A 788 -4.82 55.11 -19.97
N GLU A 789 -3.90 54.24 -20.41
CA GLU A 789 -2.97 54.54 -21.50
C GLU A 789 -3.65 54.59 -22.88
N SER A 790 -4.79 53.93 -23.01
CA SER A 790 -5.63 53.88 -24.20
C SER A 790 -7.09 54.15 -23.84
N GLY A 791 -7.96 54.37 -24.82
CA GLY A 791 -9.38 54.59 -24.55
C GLY A 791 -9.67 56.03 -24.14
N SER A 792 -10.36 56.25 -23.02
CA SER A 792 -10.79 57.60 -22.61
C SER A 792 -9.70 58.47 -21.99
N HIS A 793 -8.58 57.86 -21.58
CA HIS A 793 -7.55 58.50 -20.74
C HIS A 793 -8.07 59.05 -19.39
N GLU A 794 -9.24 58.58 -18.94
CA GLU A 794 -9.77 58.89 -17.62
C GLU A 794 -9.11 58.03 -16.54
N GLN A 795 -9.46 58.28 -15.27
CA GLN A 795 -8.89 57.56 -14.14
C GLN A 795 -9.29 56.08 -14.17
N GLN A 796 -8.33 55.20 -13.91
CA GLN A 796 -8.52 53.76 -13.97
C GLN A 796 -9.48 53.25 -12.88
N VAL A 797 -10.33 52.30 -13.25
CA VAL A 797 -11.15 51.50 -12.32
C VAL A 797 -10.83 50.03 -12.55
N THR A 798 -10.49 49.34 -11.47
CA THR A 798 -9.93 47.99 -11.52
C THR A 798 -10.50 47.10 -10.42
N GLY A 799 -10.23 45.80 -10.54
CA GLY A 799 -10.49 44.81 -9.49
C GLY A 799 -9.22 44.52 -8.72
N TYR A 800 -9.13 44.98 -7.48
CA TYR A 800 -7.96 44.84 -6.62
C TYR A 800 -8.15 43.73 -5.57
N THR A 801 -7.08 43.02 -5.21
CA THR A 801 -7.16 41.84 -4.33
C THR A 801 -6.91 42.13 -2.86
N PHE A 802 -6.32 43.27 -2.50
CA PHE A 802 -6.01 43.56 -1.09
C PHE A 802 -7.19 44.27 -0.44
N ALA A 803 -7.60 43.79 0.74
CA ALA A 803 -8.76 44.29 1.46
C ALA A 803 -8.49 45.64 2.14
N ASP A 804 -7.32 45.77 2.79
CA ASP A 804 -6.94 46.93 3.61
C ASP A 804 -6.34 48.07 2.76
N ASP A 805 -7.05 48.50 1.73
CA ASP A 805 -6.67 49.64 0.90
C ASP A 805 -7.76 50.73 0.95
N PRO A 806 -7.44 51.94 1.45
CA PRO A 806 -8.36 53.09 1.42
C PRO A 806 -8.87 53.46 0.02
N GLU A 807 -8.14 53.10 -1.04
CA GLU A 807 -8.54 53.29 -2.45
C GLU A 807 -9.64 52.30 -2.91
N ASN A 808 -10.12 51.43 -2.01
CA ASN A 808 -11.31 50.60 -2.23
C ASN A 808 -12.59 51.25 -1.70
N GLU A 809 -12.52 52.44 -1.08
CA GLU A 809 -13.65 53.08 -0.40
C GLU A 809 -14.50 53.99 -1.31
N TRP A 810 -15.80 53.72 -1.33
CA TRP A 810 -16.80 54.45 -2.13
C TRP A 810 -17.90 55.02 -1.24
N ILE A 811 -18.33 56.25 -1.48
CA ILE A 811 -19.46 56.88 -0.80
C ILE A 811 -20.71 56.74 -1.69
N ILE A 812 -21.80 56.22 -1.13
CA ILE A 812 -23.08 56.13 -1.84
C ILE A 812 -23.82 57.47 -1.74
N GLU A 813 -24.02 58.14 -2.85
CA GLU A 813 -24.75 59.39 -2.92
C GLU A 813 -26.07 59.25 -3.69
N THR A 814 -27.02 60.16 -3.43
CA THR A 814 -28.29 60.21 -4.16
C THR A 814 -28.10 60.79 -5.55
N LYS A 815 -29.02 60.48 -6.48
CA LYS A 815 -29.11 61.13 -7.80
C LYS A 815 -29.06 62.67 -7.75
N ASN A 816 -29.77 63.26 -6.79
CA ASN A 816 -29.76 64.70 -6.58
C ASN A 816 -28.56 65.07 -5.71
N GLN A 817 -27.80 66.09 -6.10
CA GLN A 817 -26.72 66.61 -5.25
C GLN A 817 -27.28 67.08 -3.91
N GLN A 818 -26.80 66.47 -2.83
CA GLN A 818 -27.07 66.89 -1.46
C GLN A 818 -25.74 67.03 -0.73
N PRO A 819 -25.53 68.09 0.07
CA PRO A 819 -24.36 68.18 0.94
C PRO A 819 -24.26 66.93 1.80
N LEU A 820 -23.05 66.38 1.94
CA LEU A 820 -22.80 65.17 2.72
C LEU A 820 -23.33 65.30 4.16
N GLU A 821 -23.23 66.50 4.75
CA GLU A 821 -23.79 66.84 6.07
C GLU A 821 -25.29 66.59 6.18
N LYS A 822 -26.07 66.82 5.11
CA LYS A 822 -27.51 66.52 5.09
C LYS A 822 -27.78 65.03 5.00
N LEU A 823 -26.96 64.29 4.25
CA LEU A 823 -27.04 62.83 4.17
C LEU A 823 -26.67 62.18 5.51
N HIS A 824 -25.72 62.76 6.24
CA HIS A 824 -25.36 62.31 7.59
C HIS A 824 -26.34 62.75 8.68
N GLY A 825 -27.30 63.64 8.37
CA GLY A 825 -28.29 64.13 9.32
C GLY A 825 -29.48 63.20 9.56
N TYR A 826 -29.76 62.24 8.68
CA TYR A 826 -30.83 61.25 8.85
C TYR A 826 -30.57 59.97 8.06
N LEU A 827 -31.06 58.82 8.56
CA LEU A 827 -30.87 57.53 7.90
C LEU A 827 -31.88 57.32 6.76
N ARG A 828 -31.39 57.28 5.52
CA ARG A 828 -32.15 56.81 4.35
C ARG A 828 -31.47 55.57 3.77
N TYR A 829 -32.09 54.40 3.93
CA TYR A 829 -31.55 53.14 3.42
C TYR A 829 -31.67 53.01 1.90
N VAL A 830 -30.69 52.36 1.28
CA VAL A 830 -30.66 52.07 -0.16
C VAL A 830 -31.55 50.86 -0.44
N LYS A 831 -32.57 51.02 -1.30
CA LYS A 831 -33.56 49.98 -1.63
C LYS A 831 -33.34 49.39 -3.01
N ASP A 832 -33.95 48.24 -3.27
CA ASP A 832 -34.02 47.70 -4.63
C ASP A 832 -34.65 48.71 -5.60
N GLY A 833 -33.99 48.93 -6.73
CA GLY A 833 -34.42 49.88 -7.76
C GLY A 833 -34.02 51.33 -7.54
N ASP A 834 -33.39 51.68 -6.39
CA ASP A 834 -32.87 53.04 -6.16
C ASP A 834 -31.73 53.36 -7.15
N ILE A 835 -31.63 54.64 -7.52
CA ILE A 835 -30.56 55.19 -8.36
C ILE A 835 -29.53 55.85 -7.45
N ILE A 836 -28.30 55.37 -7.53
CA ILE A 836 -27.16 55.81 -6.73
C ILE A 836 -26.05 56.41 -7.60
N ARG A 837 -25.17 57.20 -6.99
CA ARG A 837 -23.86 57.56 -7.54
C ARG A 837 -22.79 57.03 -6.60
N LEU A 838 -21.73 56.45 -7.17
CA LEU A 838 -20.60 55.94 -6.40
C LEU A 838 -19.47 56.95 -6.49
N TYR A 839 -19.20 57.62 -5.37
CA TYR A 839 -18.14 58.63 -5.26
C TYR A 839 -16.90 58.01 -4.64
N HIS A 840 -15.80 57.98 -5.38
CA HIS A 840 -14.53 57.46 -4.88
C HIS A 840 -13.94 58.39 -3.83
N LYS A 841 -13.77 57.90 -2.59
CA LYS A 841 -13.46 58.76 -1.44
C LYS A 841 -12.06 59.40 -1.53
N SER A 842 -11.07 58.64 -1.99
CA SER A 842 -9.68 59.10 -2.01
C SER A 842 -9.41 60.12 -3.12
N THR A 843 -9.81 59.82 -4.37
CA THR A 843 -9.53 60.71 -5.51
C THR A 843 -10.62 61.74 -5.79
N GLY A 844 -11.78 61.61 -5.14
CA GLY A 844 -12.86 62.58 -5.23
C GLY A 844 -13.59 62.62 -6.57
N LYS A 845 -13.68 61.48 -7.27
CA LYS A 845 -14.35 61.35 -8.57
C LYS A 845 -15.51 60.36 -8.54
N TYR A 846 -16.45 60.46 -9.48
CA TYR A 846 -17.55 59.51 -9.60
C TYR A 846 -17.21 58.35 -10.54
N LEU A 847 -17.77 57.18 -10.23
CA LEU A 847 -17.77 56.04 -11.15
C LEU A 847 -18.58 56.39 -12.40
N HIS A 848 -17.94 56.27 -13.56
CA HIS A 848 -18.42 56.70 -14.86
C HIS A 848 -18.31 55.56 -15.88
N VAL A 849 -19.18 55.56 -16.89
CA VAL A 849 -19.09 54.66 -18.03
C VAL A 849 -18.96 55.49 -19.29
N ASN A 850 -17.87 55.27 -20.02
CA ASN A 850 -17.63 55.90 -21.32
C ASN A 850 -18.19 55.04 -22.46
N ASP A 851 -18.59 55.66 -23.56
CA ASP A 851 -18.87 54.97 -24.83
C ASP A 851 -17.57 54.70 -25.61
N VAL A 852 -16.58 54.15 -24.91
CA VAL A 852 -15.26 53.79 -25.43
C VAL A 852 -15.02 52.33 -25.13
N ARG A 853 -14.36 51.63 -26.06
CA ARG A 853 -14.05 50.21 -25.90
C ARG A 853 -13.05 50.02 -24.75
N PRO A 854 -13.25 49.02 -23.87
CA PRO A 854 -12.28 48.65 -22.86
C PRO A 854 -10.90 48.33 -23.47
N PRO A 855 -9.81 48.57 -22.73
CA PRO A 855 -8.46 48.39 -23.21
C PRO A 855 -8.07 46.94 -23.51
N VAL A 856 -8.71 45.94 -22.90
CA VAL A 856 -8.41 44.52 -23.17
C VAL A 856 -9.59 43.82 -23.82
N LEU A 857 -10.81 44.00 -23.30
CA LEU A 857 -12.02 43.42 -23.88
C LEU A 857 -12.60 44.30 -25.01
N GLU A 858 -11.99 44.26 -26.19
CA GLU A 858 -12.33 45.13 -27.34
C GLU A 858 -13.65 44.79 -28.08
N HIS A 859 -14.62 44.15 -27.42
CA HIS A 859 -15.91 43.81 -28.02
C HIS A 859 -16.87 45.01 -28.08
N GLU A 860 -17.69 45.11 -29.13
CA GLU A 860 -18.60 46.26 -29.36
C GLU A 860 -19.72 46.41 -28.32
N TYR A 861 -20.02 45.36 -27.56
CA TYR A 861 -21.04 45.37 -26.51
C TYR A 861 -20.47 45.70 -25.12
N ALA A 862 -19.18 46.02 -25.03
CA ALA A 862 -18.49 46.32 -23.80
C ALA A 862 -18.04 47.78 -23.77
N ASN A 863 -18.26 48.43 -22.63
CA ASN A 863 -17.93 49.83 -22.38
C ASN A 863 -16.88 49.93 -21.28
N GLU A 864 -15.92 50.83 -21.47
CA GLU A 864 -14.90 51.18 -20.49
C GLU A 864 -15.54 51.84 -19.25
N VAL A 865 -15.13 51.39 -18.07
CA VAL A 865 -15.54 51.95 -16.79
C VAL A 865 -14.37 52.73 -16.22
N SER A 866 -14.61 53.98 -15.82
CA SER A 866 -13.58 54.91 -15.38
C SER A 866 -14.06 55.73 -14.17
N CYS A 867 -13.17 56.54 -13.62
CA CYS A 867 -13.51 57.56 -12.64
C CYS A 867 -13.36 58.95 -13.26
N ASN A 868 -14.47 59.70 -13.32
CA ASN A 868 -14.45 61.09 -13.80
C ASN A 868 -15.47 61.93 -13.03
N GLY A 869 -15.32 63.25 -13.12
CA GLY A 869 -16.24 64.22 -12.58
C GLY A 869 -16.16 64.40 -11.08
N THR A 870 -16.26 65.64 -10.62
CA THR A 870 -16.27 65.98 -9.20
C THR A 870 -17.69 66.29 -8.72
N ARG A 871 -17.87 66.53 -7.42
CA ARG A 871 -19.14 66.98 -6.82
C ARG A 871 -19.72 68.26 -7.41
N GLU A 872 -19.00 68.96 -8.28
CA GLU A 872 -19.48 70.15 -8.98
C GLU A 872 -20.40 69.81 -10.17
N ILE A 873 -20.37 68.58 -10.68
CA ILE A 873 -21.17 68.16 -11.85
C ILE A 873 -22.64 67.96 -11.50
N LEU A 874 -23.50 68.84 -12.03
CA LEU A 874 -24.95 68.74 -11.90
C LEU A 874 -25.51 67.62 -12.79
N GLY A 875 -26.09 66.58 -12.18
CA GLY A 875 -27.22 65.87 -12.79
C GLY A 875 -26.99 65.12 -14.11
N ASP A 876 -25.94 64.31 -14.26
CA ASP A 876 -25.73 63.47 -15.47
C ASP A 876 -26.04 61.97 -15.23
N ILE A 877 -26.73 61.36 -16.20
CA ILE A 877 -27.16 59.96 -16.22
C ILE A 877 -25.98 58.98 -16.40
N ASN A 878 -24.84 59.45 -16.91
CA ASN A 878 -23.64 58.63 -17.11
C ASN A 878 -22.86 58.30 -15.81
N TYR A 879 -23.26 58.92 -14.69
CA TYR A 879 -22.75 58.62 -13.35
C TYR A 879 -23.78 57.89 -12.47
N GLU A 880 -24.96 57.59 -13.03
CA GLU A 880 -26.10 57.05 -12.30
C GLU A 880 -26.18 55.53 -12.46
N TRP A 881 -26.26 54.82 -11.35
CA TRP A 881 -26.34 53.36 -11.29
C TRP A 881 -27.63 52.94 -10.59
N LYS A 882 -28.44 52.10 -11.23
CA LYS A 882 -29.60 51.49 -10.58
C LYS A 882 -29.17 50.22 -9.89
N VAL A 883 -29.44 50.14 -8.58
CA VAL A 883 -29.23 48.93 -7.80
C VAL A 883 -30.34 47.94 -8.10
N LYS A 884 -29.97 46.72 -8.49
CA LYS A 884 -30.91 45.61 -8.67
C LYS A 884 -30.51 44.45 -7.78
N ILE A 885 -31.26 44.22 -6.72
CA ILE A 885 -31.04 43.12 -5.78
C ILE A 885 -31.53 41.82 -6.42
N LEU A 886 -30.69 40.79 -6.40
CA LEU A 886 -30.99 39.50 -7.01
C LEU A 886 -31.23 38.42 -5.97
N ASP A 887 -30.33 38.31 -4.99
CA ASP A 887 -30.32 37.21 -4.03
C ASP A 887 -29.69 37.63 -2.69
N THR A 888 -29.65 36.71 -1.73
CA THR A 888 -29.12 36.92 -0.39
C THR A 888 -28.10 35.87 0.00
N GLU A 889 -27.10 36.25 0.78
CA GLU A 889 -26.12 35.31 1.30
C GLU A 889 -26.70 34.35 2.36
N SER A 890 -26.07 33.18 2.46
CA SER A 890 -26.53 32.05 3.31
C SER A 890 -26.63 32.36 4.81
N HIS A 891 -26.00 33.43 5.28
CA HIS A 891 -25.99 33.83 6.69
C HIS A 891 -27.05 34.89 7.02
N SER A 892 -27.80 35.39 6.02
CA SER A 892 -28.91 36.30 6.28
C SER A 892 -29.98 35.63 7.14
N LYS A 893 -30.43 36.34 8.18
CA LYS A 893 -31.47 35.85 9.11
C LYS A 893 -32.89 36.08 8.61
N ASN A 894 -33.09 36.98 7.64
CA ASN A 894 -34.41 37.41 7.19
C ASN A 894 -34.42 37.78 5.69
N ASN A 895 -35.60 38.16 5.18
CA ASN A 895 -35.78 38.57 3.78
C ASN A 895 -35.52 40.07 3.53
N LEU A 896 -35.05 40.84 4.53
CA LEU A 896 -34.74 42.26 4.34
C LEU A 896 -33.67 42.54 3.27
N PRO A 897 -32.62 41.70 3.10
CA PRO A 897 -31.61 41.96 2.07
C PRO A 897 -32.14 41.81 0.64
N LYS A 898 -33.37 41.29 0.44
CA LYS A 898 -34.10 41.29 -0.85
C LYS A 898 -34.84 42.60 -1.13
N ILE A 899 -35.05 43.42 -0.10
CA ILE A 899 -35.83 44.67 -0.16
C ILE A 899 -34.89 45.88 -0.16
N LYS A 900 -33.83 45.82 0.64
CA LYS A 900 -32.83 46.87 0.81
C LYS A 900 -31.43 46.31 0.87
N VAL A 901 -30.44 47.11 0.46
CA VAL A 901 -29.04 46.73 0.48
C VAL A 901 -28.57 46.61 1.92
N ARG A 902 -28.05 45.44 2.25
CA ARG A 902 -27.46 45.12 3.56
C ARG A 902 -26.03 44.62 3.35
N ALA A 903 -25.11 45.16 4.14
CA ALA A 903 -23.71 44.77 4.12
C ALA A 903 -23.59 43.27 4.38
N THR A 904 -22.73 42.61 3.60
CA THR A 904 -22.42 41.17 3.53
C THR A 904 -23.58 40.22 3.24
N GLU A 905 -24.84 40.68 3.35
CA GLU A 905 -26.05 39.88 3.16
C GLU A 905 -26.67 40.02 1.75
N SER A 906 -26.65 41.20 1.13
CA SER A 906 -27.29 41.45 -0.17
C SER A 906 -26.37 41.15 -1.36
N ILE A 907 -26.87 40.41 -2.35
CA ILE A 907 -26.23 40.19 -3.65
C ILE A 907 -27.00 41.00 -4.71
N PHE A 908 -26.31 41.92 -5.38
CA PHE A 908 -26.95 42.84 -6.33
C PHE A 908 -26.10 43.10 -7.57
N GLN A 909 -26.75 43.64 -8.60
CA GLN A 909 -26.15 44.18 -9.82
C GLN A 909 -26.21 45.71 -9.79
N LEU A 910 -25.25 46.33 -10.47
CA LEU A 910 -25.24 47.76 -10.75
C LEU A 910 -25.50 47.97 -12.23
N ILE A 911 -26.66 48.55 -12.56
CA ILE A 911 -27.10 48.80 -13.94
C ILE A 911 -26.91 50.27 -14.26
N HIS A 912 -26.01 50.56 -15.19
CA HIS A 912 -25.73 51.91 -15.63
C HIS A 912 -26.98 52.55 -16.27
N GLN A 913 -27.33 53.79 -15.91
CA GLN A 913 -28.57 54.39 -16.38
C GLN A 913 -28.49 54.96 -17.80
N GLY A 914 -27.31 55.43 -18.26
CA GLY A 914 -27.14 55.93 -19.61
C GLY A 914 -27.27 54.83 -20.66
N THR A 915 -26.32 53.88 -20.66
CA THR A 915 -26.22 52.80 -21.66
C THR A 915 -26.99 51.54 -21.32
N LYS A 916 -27.55 51.41 -20.10
CA LYS A 916 -28.22 50.19 -19.59
C LYS A 916 -27.34 48.93 -19.48
N CYS A 917 -26.04 49.05 -19.68
CA CYS A 917 -25.08 47.99 -19.41
C CYS A 917 -24.99 47.69 -17.90
N ILE A 918 -24.46 46.52 -17.56
CA ILE A 918 -24.30 46.07 -16.18
C ILE A 918 -22.81 45.98 -15.84
N LEU A 919 -22.44 46.50 -14.68
CA LEU A 919 -21.07 46.45 -14.17
C LEU A 919 -20.64 45.00 -13.93
N MET A 920 -19.48 44.62 -14.48
CA MET A 920 -18.92 43.29 -14.33
C MET A 920 -17.40 43.28 -14.20
N SER A 921 -16.88 42.19 -13.67
CA SER A 921 -15.45 41.87 -13.66
C SER A 921 -15.24 40.46 -14.23
N HIS A 922 -14.02 40.18 -14.71
CA HIS A 922 -13.69 38.90 -15.33
C HIS A 922 -12.25 38.48 -15.04
N ASP A 923 -11.84 37.33 -15.59
CA ASP A 923 -10.54 36.71 -15.28
C ASP A 923 -9.33 37.45 -15.85
N THR A 924 -9.54 38.40 -16.76
CA THR A 924 -8.47 39.10 -17.46
C THR A 924 -7.86 40.20 -16.61
N LYS A 925 -6.52 40.23 -16.58
CA LYS A 925 -5.72 41.28 -15.93
C LYS A 925 -5.39 42.38 -16.94
N LEU A 926 -5.32 43.61 -16.46
CA LEU A 926 -4.75 44.72 -17.19
C LEU A 926 -3.23 44.54 -17.38
N PRO A 927 -2.63 45.14 -18.41
CA PRO A 927 -1.18 45.15 -18.62
C PRO A 927 -0.41 45.85 -17.48
N SER A 928 0.92 45.96 -17.62
CA SER A 928 1.80 46.54 -16.59
C SER A 928 1.42 47.96 -16.18
N TRP A 929 0.84 48.76 -17.09
CA TRP A 929 0.35 50.12 -16.78
C TRP A 929 -0.87 50.14 -15.85
N GLY A 930 -1.61 49.04 -15.77
CA GLY A 930 -2.74 48.82 -14.86
C GLY A 930 -2.35 47.89 -13.70
N PHE A 931 -1.06 47.79 -13.41
CA PHE A 931 -0.48 47.05 -12.28
C PHE A 931 -0.88 45.57 -12.19
N GLY A 932 -1.27 44.93 -13.30
CA GLY A 932 -1.75 43.55 -13.30
C GLY A 932 -3.06 43.33 -12.54
N GLN A 933 -3.80 44.40 -12.26
CA GLN A 933 -5.10 44.36 -11.59
C GLN A 933 -6.18 43.87 -12.56
N ARG A 934 -7.33 43.41 -12.06
CA ARG A 934 -8.39 42.88 -12.93
C ARG A 934 -9.13 43.99 -13.64
N GLU A 935 -9.54 43.74 -14.88
CA GLU A 935 -10.33 44.71 -15.65
C GLU A 935 -11.79 44.74 -15.18
N ILE A 936 -12.34 45.95 -15.03
CA ILE A 936 -13.75 46.23 -14.73
C ILE A 936 -14.38 46.86 -15.97
N VAL A 937 -15.50 46.31 -16.42
CA VAL A 937 -16.18 46.74 -17.65
C VAL A 937 -17.69 46.79 -17.43
N CYS A 938 -18.40 47.47 -18.32
CA CYS A 938 -19.86 47.50 -18.32
C CYS A 938 -20.40 46.87 -19.61
N ILE A 939 -21.14 45.77 -19.51
CA ILE A 939 -21.58 44.97 -20.67
C ILE A 939 -23.11 44.96 -20.78
N ASN A 940 -23.63 45.02 -22.01
CA ASN A 940 -25.08 45.01 -22.28
C ASN A 940 -25.75 43.66 -21.95
N GLU A 941 -25.12 42.54 -22.32
CA GLU A 941 -25.64 41.18 -22.10
C GLU A 941 -24.60 40.27 -21.42
N PRO A 942 -24.27 40.53 -20.14
CA PRO A 942 -23.24 39.77 -19.46
C PRO A 942 -23.74 38.42 -18.94
N THR A 943 -22.81 37.51 -18.70
CA THR A 943 -23.04 36.34 -17.86
C THR A 943 -23.37 36.76 -16.43
N LEU A 944 -24.49 36.27 -15.89
CA LEU A 944 -25.00 36.67 -14.57
C LEU A 944 -23.93 36.61 -13.47
N ASP A 945 -23.15 35.53 -13.41
CA ASP A 945 -22.16 35.33 -12.35
C ASP A 945 -21.14 36.48 -12.25
N ASN A 946 -20.65 36.98 -13.39
CA ASN A 946 -19.63 38.04 -13.47
C ASN A 946 -20.16 39.44 -13.11
N THR A 947 -21.44 39.58 -12.78
CA THR A 947 -22.07 40.87 -12.46
C THR A 947 -22.44 41.00 -10.98
N LEU A 948 -22.14 39.99 -10.17
CA LEU A 948 -22.61 39.90 -8.80
C LEU A 948 -21.66 40.65 -7.85
N TRP A 949 -22.20 41.69 -7.21
CA TRP A 949 -21.51 42.51 -6.22
C TRP A 949 -22.15 42.37 -4.84
N THR A 950 -21.32 42.53 -3.82
CA THR A 950 -21.71 42.53 -2.41
C THR A 950 -20.99 43.67 -1.70
N VAL A 951 -21.65 44.35 -0.76
CA VAL A 951 -20.98 45.31 0.13
C VAL A 951 -20.26 44.53 1.21
N GLU A 952 -18.95 44.66 1.37
CA GLU A 952 -18.21 43.95 2.43
C GLU A 952 -18.04 44.82 3.67
N PHE A 953 -17.53 46.03 3.50
CA PHE A 953 -17.41 47.04 4.54
C PHE A 953 -18.47 48.13 4.37
N ASN A 954 -18.96 48.66 5.49
CA ASN A 954 -19.91 49.77 5.55
C ASN A 954 -19.61 50.60 6.79
N SER A 955 -19.63 51.93 6.67
CA SER A 955 -19.50 52.86 7.78
C SER A 955 -20.37 54.08 7.52
N HIS A 956 -21.08 54.53 8.56
CA HIS A 956 -21.93 55.71 8.51
C HIS A 956 -21.96 56.37 9.89
N PRO A 957 -21.73 57.69 10.03
CA PRO A 957 -21.61 58.35 11.33
C PRO A 957 -22.77 58.05 12.30
N LEU A 958 -24.02 58.09 11.83
CA LEU A 958 -25.19 57.75 12.66
C LEU A 958 -25.29 56.27 13.06
N LEU A 959 -24.81 55.34 12.22
CA LEU A 959 -24.84 53.91 12.52
C LEU A 959 -23.67 53.51 13.43
N ASP A 960 -22.54 54.20 13.32
CA ASP A 960 -21.33 53.91 14.09
C ASP A 960 -21.39 54.51 15.49
N ASN A 961 -22.04 55.68 15.66
CA ASN A 961 -22.22 56.32 16.96
C ASN A 961 -23.24 55.61 17.87
N ASP A 962 -24.18 54.84 17.30
CA ASP A 962 -25.25 54.17 18.04
C ASP A 962 -25.17 52.63 17.88
N VAL A 963 -24.14 52.05 18.50
CA VAL A 963 -23.81 50.62 18.35
C VAL A 963 -24.87 49.70 18.91
N ASP A 964 -25.58 50.10 19.97
CA ASP A 964 -26.53 49.25 20.68
C ASP A 964 -27.90 49.15 19.96
N ASN A 965 -28.27 50.17 19.18
CA ASN A 965 -29.58 50.21 18.48
C ASN A 965 -29.54 49.70 17.03
N HIS A 966 -28.36 49.42 16.48
CA HIS A 966 -28.19 48.99 15.08
C HIS A 966 -27.51 47.62 14.98
N ASP A 967 -28.16 46.70 14.26
CA ASP A 967 -27.65 45.35 14.02
C ASP A 967 -26.27 45.38 13.33
N ARG A 968 -25.35 44.56 13.87
CA ARG A 968 -24.03 44.29 13.28
C ARG A 968 -24.02 42.96 12.54
N VAL A 969 -23.07 42.82 11.61
CA VAL A 969 -22.97 41.63 10.75
C VAL A 969 -22.71 40.38 11.59
N ASP A 970 -23.54 39.36 11.40
CA ASP A 970 -23.38 38.04 12.02
C ASP A 970 -23.30 36.94 10.96
N PHE A 971 -22.11 36.38 10.79
CA PHE A 971 -21.83 35.35 9.80
C PHE A 971 -22.24 33.92 10.24
N GLY A 972 -22.63 33.75 11.50
CA GLY A 972 -22.91 32.45 12.10
C GLY A 972 -21.69 31.52 12.20
N LYS A 973 -21.92 30.25 12.52
CA LYS A 973 -20.84 29.26 12.62
C LYS A 973 -20.39 28.78 11.24
N VAL A 974 -19.08 28.80 11.01
CA VAL A 974 -18.46 28.33 9.77
C VAL A 974 -18.04 26.88 9.91
N SER A 975 -18.48 26.02 8.98
CA SER A 975 -18.06 24.62 8.95
C SER A 975 -16.61 24.48 8.47
N LEU A 976 -15.92 23.47 8.96
CA LEU A 976 -14.56 23.15 8.50
C LEU A 976 -14.52 22.86 6.99
N TRP A 977 -15.51 22.12 6.47
CA TRP A 977 -15.61 21.81 5.04
C TRP A 977 -15.73 23.05 4.17
N SER A 978 -16.48 24.06 4.63
CA SER A 978 -16.57 25.35 3.96
C SER A 978 -15.21 26.03 3.90
N LYS A 979 -14.46 26.07 5.01
CA LYS A 979 -13.09 26.63 5.02
C LYS A 979 -12.20 25.91 4.01
N VAL A 980 -12.14 24.58 4.07
CA VAL A 980 -11.32 23.76 3.16
C VAL A 980 -11.69 24.02 1.71
N TYR A 981 -12.99 24.03 1.37
CA TYR A 981 -13.45 24.30 0.00
C TYR A 981 -13.01 25.67 -0.51
N TYR A 982 -13.25 26.75 0.25
CA TYR A 982 -12.91 28.10 -0.21
C TYR A 982 -11.40 28.33 -0.32
N ILE A 983 -10.60 27.73 0.57
CA ILE A 983 -9.15 27.79 0.46
C ILE A 983 -8.68 27.07 -0.79
N HIS A 984 -9.17 25.86 -1.08
CA HIS A 984 -8.80 25.17 -2.30
C HIS A 984 -9.25 25.93 -3.55
N LYS A 985 -10.45 26.53 -3.52
CA LYS A 985 -10.92 27.41 -4.59
C LYS A 985 -9.94 28.59 -4.81
N ALA A 986 -9.49 29.24 -3.73
CA ALA A 986 -8.48 30.30 -3.80
C ALA A 986 -7.15 29.79 -4.36
N MET A 987 -6.67 28.62 -3.92
CA MET A 987 -5.45 27.98 -4.47
C MET A 987 -5.56 27.72 -5.97
N PHE A 988 -6.70 27.19 -6.44
CA PHE A 988 -6.92 26.94 -7.86
C PHE A 988 -7.05 28.23 -8.69
N GLN A 989 -7.71 29.26 -8.15
CA GLN A 989 -7.77 30.58 -8.77
C GLN A 989 -6.39 31.21 -8.89
N LEU A 990 -5.58 31.17 -7.83
CA LEU A 990 -4.20 31.63 -7.85
C LEU A 990 -3.39 30.86 -8.89
N ASN A 991 -3.50 29.54 -8.92
CA ASN A 991 -2.80 28.67 -9.86
C ASN A 991 -3.14 28.98 -11.33
N LYS A 992 -4.42 29.26 -11.63
CA LYS A 992 -4.87 29.68 -12.97
C LYS A 992 -4.35 31.08 -13.33
N SER A 993 -4.13 31.95 -12.35
CA SER A 993 -3.69 33.34 -12.57
C SER A 993 -2.18 33.52 -12.80
N LEU A 994 -1.37 32.46 -12.63
CA LEU A 994 0.08 32.48 -12.83
C LEU A 994 0.47 32.32 -14.31
N THR A 995 0.08 33.29 -15.14
CA THR A 995 0.38 33.33 -16.58
C THR A 995 1.43 34.38 -16.98
N GLU A 996 1.87 35.23 -16.05
CA GLU A 996 2.85 36.29 -16.30
C GLU A 996 4.18 35.74 -16.80
N LYS A 997 4.83 36.37 -17.79
CA LYS A 997 6.05 35.83 -18.40
C LYS A 997 7.28 36.05 -17.51
N HIS A 998 7.76 34.98 -16.88
CA HIS A 998 9.06 34.93 -16.21
C HIS A 998 10.22 34.53 -17.16
N ASN A 999 11.36 35.22 -17.06
CA ASN A 999 12.52 35.07 -17.96
C ASN A 999 13.12 33.66 -18.03
N TYR A 1000 13.04 32.91 -16.93
CA TYR A 1000 13.56 31.55 -16.82
C TYR A 1000 12.47 30.46 -16.90
N ALA A 1001 11.24 30.82 -17.29
CA ALA A 1001 10.22 29.83 -17.58
C ALA A 1001 10.63 28.96 -18.77
N SER A 1002 10.22 27.69 -18.77
CA SER A 1002 10.60 26.70 -19.77
C SER A 1002 9.42 25.81 -20.13
N GLU A 1003 9.39 25.33 -21.36
CA GLU A 1003 8.29 24.53 -21.88
C GLU A 1003 8.52 23.02 -21.71
N PRO A 1004 7.47 22.21 -21.49
CA PRO A 1004 7.58 20.76 -21.34
C PRO A 1004 8.37 20.07 -22.47
N ALA A 1005 8.20 20.53 -23.71
CA ALA A 1005 8.88 19.98 -24.88
C ALA A 1005 10.41 20.11 -24.81
N THR A 1006 10.92 21.10 -24.08
CA THR A 1006 12.36 21.41 -24.00
C THR A 1006 13.09 20.63 -22.91
N TRP A 1007 12.37 20.14 -21.90
CA TRP A 1007 12.98 19.54 -20.70
C TRP A 1007 13.82 18.28 -20.97
N PRO A 1008 13.38 17.31 -21.79
CA PRO A 1008 14.19 16.11 -22.06
C PRO A 1008 15.49 16.41 -22.80
N PHE A 1009 15.56 17.54 -23.52
CA PHE A 1009 16.70 17.94 -24.33
C PHE A 1009 17.68 18.85 -23.60
N LEU A 1010 17.32 19.35 -22.41
CA LEU A 1010 18.10 20.31 -21.63
C LEU A 1010 18.51 21.54 -22.46
N ILE A 1011 17.60 22.09 -23.26
CA ILE A 1011 17.91 23.26 -24.11
C ILE A 1011 18.30 24.47 -23.26
N ARG A 1012 17.63 24.68 -22.12
CA ARG A 1012 17.90 25.80 -21.22
C ARG A 1012 17.68 25.36 -19.77
N GLY A 1013 18.57 25.79 -18.87
CA GLY A 1013 18.43 25.61 -17.43
C GLY A 1013 17.75 26.80 -16.75
N VAL A 1014 17.87 26.88 -15.43
CA VAL A 1014 17.28 27.96 -14.62
C VAL A 1014 18.34 28.54 -13.70
N ASN A 1015 18.54 29.86 -13.75
CA ASN A 1015 19.49 30.53 -12.86
C ASN A 1015 18.89 30.69 -11.46
N TYR A 1016 19.58 30.17 -10.45
CA TYR A 1016 19.13 30.14 -9.07
C TYR A 1016 19.76 31.23 -8.22
N PHE A 1017 21.03 31.52 -8.46
CA PHE A 1017 21.79 32.52 -7.73
C PHE A 1017 22.95 33.03 -8.57
N ARG A 1018 23.26 34.32 -8.42
CA ARG A 1018 24.40 34.99 -9.03
C ARG A 1018 24.78 36.21 -8.19
N THR A 1019 26.06 36.54 -8.18
CA THR A 1019 26.67 37.61 -7.36
C THR A 1019 26.71 38.97 -8.05
N ASP A 1020 26.28 39.07 -9.31
CA ASP A 1020 26.36 40.27 -10.16
C ASP A 1020 25.22 41.30 -9.92
N THR A 1021 24.56 41.28 -8.76
CA THR A 1021 23.58 42.32 -8.39
C THR A 1021 24.29 43.57 -7.87
N GLU A 1022 23.70 44.75 -8.12
CA GLU A 1022 24.27 46.13 -8.06
C GLU A 1022 25.07 46.55 -6.80
N ASN A 1023 25.22 45.69 -5.79
CA ASN A 1023 25.93 45.94 -4.53
C ASN A 1023 27.04 44.89 -4.28
N VAL A 1024 27.98 44.74 -5.21
CA VAL A 1024 29.18 43.91 -4.96
C VAL A 1024 30.09 44.66 -3.99
N LEU A 1025 30.19 44.17 -2.75
CA LEU A 1025 31.33 44.47 -1.89
C LEU A 1025 32.57 43.91 -2.58
N THR A 1026 33.61 44.74 -2.75
CA THR A 1026 34.82 44.46 -3.57
C THR A 1026 35.62 43.22 -3.16
N ASP A 1027 35.24 42.55 -2.07
CA ASP A 1027 35.99 41.49 -1.41
C ASP A 1027 35.32 40.10 -1.54
N GLU A 1028 34.14 39.98 -2.17
CA GLU A 1028 33.43 38.70 -2.33
C GLU A 1028 33.84 37.96 -3.62
N THR A 1029 34.04 36.64 -3.51
CA THR A 1029 34.41 35.80 -4.65
C THR A 1029 33.19 35.42 -5.49
N GLY A 1030 33.32 35.54 -6.81
CA GLY A 1030 32.21 35.32 -7.74
C GLY A 1030 31.64 33.91 -7.68
N SER A 1031 30.32 33.80 -7.53
CA SER A 1031 29.56 32.55 -7.39
C SER A 1031 28.25 32.60 -8.18
N SER A 1032 27.90 31.47 -8.81
CA SER A 1032 26.59 31.27 -9.43
C SER A 1032 26.10 29.84 -9.23
N VAL A 1033 24.79 29.70 -8.99
CA VAL A 1033 24.07 28.43 -8.92
C VAL A 1033 23.12 28.35 -10.11
N TYR A 1034 23.24 27.30 -10.90
CA TYR A 1034 22.44 27.10 -12.12
C TYR A 1034 21.85 25.69 -12.16
N LEU A 1035 20.53 25.59 -12.23
CA LEU A 1035 19.82 24.32 -12.35
C LEU A 1035 19.96 23.78 -13.77
N LEU A 1036 20.80 22.76 -13.91
CA LEU A 1036 20.97 22.01 -15.15
C LEU A 1036 21.04 20.52 -14.85
N GLY A 1037 20.32 19.72 -15.63
CA GLY A 1037 20.36 18.26 -15.52
C GLY A 1037 21.69 17.66 -16.01
N ASN A 1038 21.96 16.42 -15.61
CA ASN A 1038 23.09 15.67 -16.14
C ASN A 1038 22.76 15.21 -17.57
N MET A 1039 23.38 15.85 -18.57
CA MET A 1039 23.11 15.62 -19.98
C MET A 1039 23.20 14.16 -20.42
N ALA A 1040 24.21 13.43 -19.92
CA ALA A 1040 24.38 12.02 -20.24
C ALA A 1040 23.19 11.19 -19.74
N ILE A 1041 22.71 11.47 -18.51
CA ILE A 1041 21.56 10.77 -17.92
C ILE A 1041 20.27 11.10 -18.69
N TYR A 1042 20.03 12.37 -19.01
CA TYR A 1042 18.82 12.81 -19.73
C TYR A 1042 18.74 12.16 -21.12
N TYR A 1043 19.81 12.17 -21.89
CA TYR A 1043 19.80 11.63 -23.25
C TYR A 1043 19.72 10.11 -23.27
N VAL A 1044 20.48 9.43 -22.40
CA VAL A 1044 20.37 7.98 -22.25
C VAL A 1044 18.96 7.59 -21.79
N SER A 1045 18.37 8.34 -20.84
CA SER A 1045 17.00 8.10 -20.39
C SER A 1045 16.00 8.27 -21.52
N LEU A 1046 16.09 9.35 -22.31
CA LEU A 1046 15.22 9.60 -23.45
C LEU A 1046 15.31 8.48 -24.50
N VAL A 1047 16.54 8.08 -24.88
CA VAL A 1047 16.77 6.98 -25.84
C VAL A 1047 16.17 5.68 -25.31
N VAL A 1048 16.40 5.35 -24.02
CA VAL A 1048 15.83 4.14 -23.41
C VAL A 1048 14.31 4.21 -23.37
N ILE A 1049 13.71 5.35 -23.04
CA ILE A 1049 12.26 5.55 -23.03
C ILE A 1049 11.68 5.25 -24.41
N LEU A 1050 12.26 5.81 -25.48
CA LEU A 1050 11.81 5.58 -26.86
C LEU A 1050 11.94 4.10 -27.26
N VAL A 1051 13.06 3.46 -26.92
CA VAL A 1051 13.28 2.03 -27.21
C VAL A 1051 12.31 1.14 -26.43
N VAL A 1052 12.07 1.42 -25.16
CA VAL A 1052 11.12 0.68 -24.32
C VAL A 1052 9.70 0.89 -24.83
N LEU A 1053 9.31 2.12 -25.16
CA LEU A 1053 8.00 2.45 -25.71
C LEU A 1053 7.74 1.67 -27.01
N PHE A 1054 8.70 1.65 -27.93
CA PHE A 1054 8.63 0.85 -29.15
C PHE A 1054 8.49 -0.65 -28.83
N LYS A 1055 9.34 -1.19 -27.93
CA LYS A 1055 9.28 -2.60 -27.53
C LYS A 1055 7.97 -2.98 -26.85
N GLN A 1056 7.40 -2.12 -26.02
CA GLN A 1056 6.13 -2.34 -25.34
C GLN A 1056 4.96 -2.30 -26.32
N THR A 1057 4.98 -1.36 -27.25
CA THR A 1057 3.99 -1.26 -28.33
C THR A 1057 4.02 -2.51 -29.21
N TRP A 1058 5.22 -2.95 -29.59
CA TRP A 1058 5.40 -4.19 -30.35
C TRP A 1058 4.95 -5.42 -29.59
N TYR A 1059 5.29 -5.51 -28.29
CA TYR A 1059 4.84 -6.57 -27.40
C TYR A 1059 3.30 -6.62 -27.30
N PHE A 1060 2.66 -5.46 -27.19
CA PHE A 1060 1.21 -5.34 -27.18
C PHE A 1060 0.56 -5.83 -28.49
N PHE A 1061 1.07 -5.41 -29.65
CA PHE A 1061 0.55 -5.87 -30.94
C PHE A 1061 0.76 -7.39 -31.15
N ASN A 1062 1.89 -7.93 -30.71
CA ASN A 1062 2.10 -9.37 -30.72
C ASN A 1062 1.11 -10.11 -29.81
N ALA A 1063 0.82 -9.56 -28.63
CA ALA A 1063 -0.15 -10.14 -27.70
C ALA A 1063 -1.60 -10.07 -28.21
N LEU A 1064 -1.93 -9.10 -29.07
CA LEU A 1064 -3.22 -9.02 -29.75
C LEU A 1064 -3.37 -9.99 -30.92
N ASN A 1065 -2.29 -10.61 -31.39
CA ASN A 1065 -2.34 -11.55 -32.49
C ASN A 1065 -2.77 -12.95 -31.99
N PRO A 1066 -3.99 -13.42 -32.28
CA PRO A 1066 -4.49 -14.71 -31.79
C PRO A 1066 -3.75 -15.92 -32.40
N PHE A 1067 -2.97 -15.70 -33.46
CA PHE A 1067 -2.22 -16.76 -34.15
C PHE A 1067 -0.78 -16.94 -33.62
N LEU A 1068 -0.31 -16.05 -32.73
CA LEU A 1068 1.01 -16.12 -32.12
C LEU A 1068 0.91 -16.61 -30.67
N ILE A 1069 1.31 -17.84 -30.40
CA ILE A 1069 1.53 -18.32 -29.03
C ILE A 1069 2.92 -17.87 -28.60
N THR A 1070 3.02 -16.68 -28.00
CA THR A 1070 4.32 -16.15 -27.55
C THR A 1070 4.65 -16.64 -26.14
N THR A 1071 5.54 -17.62 -26.02
CA THR A 1071 6.20 -17.98 -24.76
C THR A 1071 7.47 -17.16 -24.60
N TYR A 1072 7.42 -16.13 -23.74
CA TYR A 1072 8.62 -15.34 -23.44
C TYR A 1072 9.40 -15.96 -22.28
N PRO A 1073 10.75 -16.00 -22.35
CA PRO A 1073 11.58 -16.30 -21.19
C PRO A 1073 11.26 -15.39 -20.00
N ASN A 1074 11.36 -15.91 -18.78
CA ASN A 1074 11.00 -15.20 -17.54
C ASN A 1074 11.67 -13.81 -17.43
N HIS A 1075 12.94 -13.68 -17.84
CA HIS A 1075 13.64 -12.39 -17.79
C HIS A 1075 13.04 -11.35 -18.76
N LYS A 1076 12.55 -11.75 -19.94
CA LYS A 1076 11.87 -10.86 -20.88
C LYS A 1076 10.51 -10.44 -20.34
N GLN A 1077 9.74 -11.39 -19.79
CA GLN A 1077 8.45 -11.09 -19.15
C GLN A 1077 8.61 -10.13 -17.96
N ASN A 1078 9.57 -10.39 -17.07
CA ASN A 1078 9.88 -9.50 -15.96
C ASN A 1078 10.29 -8.10 -16.43
N PHE A 1079 11.05 -8.00 -17.52
CA PHE A 1079 11.38 -6.72 -18.14
C PHE A 1079 10.13 -5.99 -18.63
N TYR A 1080 9.24 -6.64 -19.39
CA TYR A 1080 8.01 -6.01 -19.88
C TYR A 1080 7.12 -5.54 -18.72
N ASP A 1081 6.97 -6.34 -17.67
CA ASP A 1081 6.16 -5.97 -16.50
C ASP A 1081 6.77 -4.78 -15.72
N CYS A 1082 8.08 -4.82 -15.42
CA CYS A 1082 8.73 -3.78 -14.63
C CYS A 1082 8.93 -2.49 -15.43
N SER A 1083 9.31 -2.60 -16.71
CA SER A 1083 9.50 -1.44 -17.58
C SER A 1083 8.20 -0.72 -17.86
N LEU A 1084 7.06 -1.43 -17.98
CA LEU A 1084 5.75 -0.79 -18.12
C LEU A 1084 5.41 0.07 -16.90
N ARG A 1085 5.68 -0.42 -15.68
CA ARG A 1085 5.41 0.33 -14.44
C ARG A 1085 6.19 1.64 -14.40
N PHE A 1086 7.47 1.63 -14.73
CA PHE A 1086 8.29 2.84 -14.74
C PHE A 1086 7.99 3.76 -15.93
N LEU A 1087 7.69 3.19 -17.10
CA LEU A 1087 7.26 3.96 -18.27
C LEU A 1087 5.96 4.71 -18.01
N LEU A 1088 4.95 4.06 -17.42
CA LEU A 1088 3.72 4.72 -16.99
C LEU A 1088 3.99 5.81 -15.96
N GLY A 1089 4.92 5.58 -15.03
CA GLY A 1089 5.36 6.59 -14.06
C GLY A 1089 5.92 7.83 -14.75
N TRP A 1090 6.81 7.65 -15.74
CA TRP A 1090 7.36 8.74 -16.54
C TRP A 1090 6.28 9.48 -17.34
N LEU A 1091 5.39 8.76 -18.05
CA LEU A 1091 4.32 9.35 -18.86
C LEU A 1091 3.35 10.18 -18.01
N MET A 1092 2.92 9.65 -16.86
CA MET A 1092 1.97 10.34 -15.98
C MET A 1092 2.54 11.56 -15.28
N HIS A 1093 3.86 11.65 -15.11
CA HIS A 1093 4.53 12.84 -14.58
C HIS A 1093 5.04 13.79 -15.67
N TYR A 1094 4.87 13.47 -16.95
CA TYR A 1094 5.34 14.32 -18.06
C TYR A 1094 4.20 14.87 -18.91
N ILE A 1095 3.29 14.01 -19.38
CA ILE A 1095 2.20 14.38 -20.29
C ILE A 1095 1.28 15.49 -19.73
N PRO A 1096 0.87 15.48 -18.45
CA PRO A 1096 -0.07 16.48 -17.96
C PRO A 1096 0.42 17.93 -18.11
N TYR A 1097 1.73 18.16 -18.15
CA TYR A 1097 2.30 19.50 -18.27
C TYR A 1097 2.05 20.16 -19.63
N PHE A 1098 1.81 19.39 -20.69
CA PHE A 1098 1.49 19.95 -22.02
C PHE A 1098 0.13 20.65 -22.07
N ASN A 1099 -0.78 20.29 -21.16
CA ASN A 1099 -2.13 20.85 -21.08
C ASN A 1099 -2.27 21.90 -19.97
N MET A 1100 -1.16 22.30 -19.33
CA MET A 1100 -1.18 23.32 -18.29
C MET A 1100 -0.86 24.69 -18.89
N GLU A 1101 -1.82 25.62 -18.82
CA GLU A 1101 -1.70 27.00 -19.36
C GLU A 1101 -0.92 27.96 -18.44
N ARG A 1102 -0.30 27.46 -17.37
CA ARG A 1102 0.47 28.26 -16.40
C ARG A 1102 1.96 28.25 -16.70
N GLN A 1103 2.69 29.11 -15.99
CA GLN A 1103 4.15 29.07 -15.95
C GLN A 1103 4.71 27.74 -15.43
N LEU A 1104 5.72 27.23 -16.14
CA LEU A 1104 6.43 25.99 -15.80
C LEU A 1104 7.95 26.18 -15.86
N PHE A 1105 8.66 25.32 -15.14
CA PHE A 1105 10.11 25.36 -14.94
C PHE A 1105 10.70 23.96 -15.03
N LEU A 1106 11.99 23.85 -15.33
CA LEU A 1106 12.69 22.57 -15.50
C LEU A 1106 12.54 21.62 -14.28
N HIS A 1107 12.42 22.15 -13.07
CA HIS A 1107 12.26 21.34 -11.85
C HIS A 1107 10.95 20.52 -11.82
N HIS A 1108 9.94 20.88 -12.62
CA HIS A 1108 8.71 20.09 -12.76
C HIS A 1108 8.96 18.72 -13.40
N TYR A 1109 10.04 18.57 -14.17
CA TYR A 1109 10.40 17.33 -14.84
C TYR A 1109 11.11 16.31 -13.92
N LEU A 1110 11.53 16.69 -12.72
CA LEU A 1110 12.35 15.85 -11.84
C LEU A 1110 11.69 14.52 -11.41
N PRO A 1111 10.38 14.46 -11.10
CA PRO A 1111 9.72 13.17 -10.87
C PRO A 1111 9.83 12.25 -12.09
N SER A 1112 9.69 12.79 -13.30
CA SER A 1112 9.86 12.03 -14.55
C SER A 1112 11.31 11.57 -14.70
N VAL A 1113 12.31 12.42 -14.42
CA VAL A 1113 13.73 12.03 -14.42
C VAL A 1113 13.97 10.85 -13.46
N TYR A 1114 13.39 10.86 -12.26
CA TYR A 1114 13.50 9.76 -11.32
C TYR A 1114 12.98 8.43 -11.91
N PHE A 1115 11.76 8.42 -12.48
CA PHE A 1115 11.23 7.24 -13.17
C PHE A 1115 12.07 6.84 -14.39
N GLY A 1116 12.61 7.82 -15.12
CA GLY A 1116 13.50 7.60 -16.27
C GLY A 1116 14.79 6.89 -15.88
N ILE A 1117 15.42 7.26 -14.75
CA ILE A 1117 16.61 6.58 -14.24
C ILE A 1117 16.29 5.15 -13.80
N LEU A 1118 15.16 4.93 -13.12
CA LEU A 1118 14.72 3.57 -12.76
C LEU A 1118 14.52 2.69 -14.01
N LEU A 1119 13.96 3.27 -15.07
CA LEU A 1119 13.76 2.59 -16.34
C LEU A 1119 15.09 2.26 -17.05
N VAL A 1120 16.07 3.17 -17.01
CA VAL A 1120 17.43 2.91 -17.53
C VAL A 1120 18.04 1.69 -16.83
N ALA A 1121 17.98 1.62 -15.51
CA ALA A 1121 18.49 0.47 -14.76
C ALA A 1121 17.75 -0.83 -15.14
N GLN A 1122 16.43 -0.80 -15.30
CA GLN A 1122 15.65 -1.97 -15.73
C GLN A 1122 16.01 -2.44 -17.15
N TYR A 1123 16.30 -1.49 -18.05
CA TYR A 1123 16.74 -1.81 -19.40
C TYR A 1123 18.14 -2.44 -19.40
N ILE A 1124 19.06 -1.95 -18.56
CA ILE A 1124 20.38 -2.56 -18.38
C ILE A 1124 20.27 -3.97 -17.81
N GLU A 1125 19.37 -4.23 -16.84
CA GLU A 1125 19.13 -5.60 -16.35
C GLU A 1125 18.67 -6.51 -17.49
N TYR A 1126 17.75 -6.05 -18.34
CA TYR A 1126 17.31 -6.80 -19.52
C TYR A 1126 18.47 -7.10 -20.50
N ARG A 1127 19.33 -6.12 -20.77
CA ARG A 1127 20.51 -6.33 -21.63
C ARG A 1127 21.53 -7.26 -20.98
N MET A 1128 21.77 -7.15 -19.67
CA MET A 1128 22.66 -8.06 -18.93
C MET A 1128 22.14 -9.49 -18.87
N ALA A 1129 20.82 -9.68 -18.76
CA ALA A 1129 20.21 -11.00 -18.77
C ALA A 1129 20.37 -11.71 -20.12
N GLY A 1130 20.30 -10.96 -21.24
CA GLY A 1130 20.53 -11.51 -22.57
C GLY A 1130 22.00 -11.64 -22.96
N ASN A 1131 22.79 -10.57 -22.83
CA ASN A 1131 24.22 -10.56 -23.13
C ASN A 1131 24.96 -9.73 -22.08
N GLN A 1132 25.68 -10.44 -21.20
CA GLN A 1132 26.36 -9.84 -20.05
C GLN A 1132 27.40 -8.80 -20.48
N SER A 1133 28.18 -9.07 -21.52
CA SER A 1133 29.23 -8.16 -22.01
C SER A 1133 28.66 -6.83 -22.49
N ILE A 1134 27.56 -6.88 -23.26
CA ILE A 1134 26.86 -5.66 -23.71
C ILE A 1134 26.34 -4.88 -22.50
N GLY A 1135 25.70 -5.56 -21.55
CA GLY A 1135 25.18 -4.90 -20.35
C GLY A 1135 26.27 -4.25 -19.51
N TYR A 1136 27.42 -4.90 -19.32
CA TYR A 1136 28.59 -4.31 -18.64
C TYR A 1136 29.15 -3.11 -19.39
N MET A 1137 29.33 -3.21 -20.71
CA MET A 1137 29.81 -2.11 -21.54
C MET A 1137 28.88 -0.90 -21.47
N MET A 1138 27.57 -1.10 -21.56
CA MET A 1138 26.58 -0.02 -21.44
C MET A 1138 26.63 0.61 -20.03
N MET A 1139 26.66 -0.19 -18.98
CA MET A 1139 26.72 0.28 -17.60
C MET A 1139 27.97 1.15 -17.35
N ILE A 1140 29.16 0.68 -17.76
CA ILE A 1140 30.42 1.41 -17.61
C ILE A 1140 30.39 2.71 -18.41
N SER A 1141 29.93 2.65 -19.67
CA SER A 1141 29.89 3.82 -20.55
C SER A 1141 28.95 4.91 -20.02
N ILE A 1142 27.75 4.52 -19.57
CA ILE A 1142 26.76 5.44 -19.00
C ILE A 1142 27.28 6.04 -17.69
N SER A 1143 27.87 5.22 -16.80
CA SER A 1143 28.47 5.73 -15.56
C SER A 1143 29.62 6.70 -15.82
N ALA A 1144 30.51 6.40 -16.77
CA ALA A 1144 31.62 7.27 -17.14
C ALA A 1144 31.12 8.61 -17.70
N GLY A 1145 30.14 8.59 -18.61
CA GLY A 1145 29.53 9.80 -19.16
C GLY A 1145 28.80 10.64 -18.10
N ALA A 1146 28.02 9.99 -17.23
CA ALA A 1146 27.32 10.67 -16.14
C ALA A 1146 28.29 11.29 -15.13
N MET A 1147 29.36 10.58 -14.76
CA MET A 1147 30.40 11.09 -13.87
C MET A 1147 31.17 12.25 -14.50
N TYR A 1148 31.51 12.16 -15.79
CA TYR A 1148 32.15 13.25 -16.53
C TYR A 1148 31.31 14.53 -16.48
N CYS A 1149 30.01 14.43 -16.82
CA CYS A 1149 29.10 15.57 -16.74
C CYS A 1149 28.98 16.13 -15.31
N PHE A 1150 28.90 15.25 -14.29
CA PHE A 1150 28.81 15.70 -12.90
C PHE A 1150 30.06 16.50 -12.48
N VAL A 1151 31.26 16.03 -12.83
CA VAL A 1151 32.51 16.71 -12.51
C VAL A 1151 32.65 18.04 -13.26
N GLN A 1152 32.27 18.11 -14.55
CA GLN A 1152 32.36 19.36 -15.32
C GLN A 1152 31.43 20.46 -14.79
N PHE A 1153 30.24 20.10 -14.30
CA PHE A 1153 29.25 21.04 -13.78
C PHE A 1153 29.24 21.15 -12.25
N PHE A 1154 30.21 20.56 -11.57
CA PHE A 1154 30.34 20.62 -10.11
C PHE A 1154 30.30 22.08 -9.57
N PRO A 1155 30.97 23.08 -10.19
CA PRO A 1155 30.94 24.45 -9.66
C PRO A 1155 29.56 25.09 -9.62
N ILE A 1156 28.72 24.89 -10.64
CA ILE A 1156 27.37 25.49 -10.71
C ILE A 1156 26.32 24.80 -9.83
N ILE A 1157 26.60 23.56 -9.39
CA ILE A 1157 25.71 22.82 -8.48
C ILE A 1157 25.89 23.32 -7.04
N TYR A 1158 27.15 23.52 -6.63
CA TYR A 1158 27.51 23.90 -5.26
C TYR A 1158 27.76 25.40 -5.09
N GLY A 1159 27.67 26.18 -6.17
CA GLY A 1159 27.97 27.62 -6.16
C GLY A 1159 29.45 27.92 -5.89
N LEU A 1160 30.37 27.04 -6.29
CA LEU A 1160 31.79 27.22 -6.04
C LEU A 1160 32.39 28.26 -6.98
N GLU A 1161 33.56 28.77 -6.59
CA GLU A 1161 34.37 29.62 -7.45
C GLU A 1161 34.72 28.90 -8.76
N TRP A 1162 34.64 29.63 -9.85
CA TRP A 1162 35.03 29.17 -11.18
C TRP A 1162 35.78 30.27 -11.93
N THR A 1163 36.33 29.94 -13.09
CA THR A 1163 36.99 30.91 -13.98
C THR A 1163 36.06 31.26 -15.13
N VAL A 1164 36.11 32.50 -15.59
CA VAL A 1164 35.23 32.98 -16.68
C VAL A 1164 35.43 32.12 -17.93
N HIS A 1165 36.69 31.88 -18.30
CA HIS A 1165 37.04 31.02 -19.43
C HIS A 1165 36.56 29.58 -19.23
N GLY A 1166 36.73 29.03 -18.01
CA GLY A 1166 36.24 27.71 -17.64
C GLY A 1166 34.73 27.57 -17.84
N CYS A 1167 33.95 28.52 -17.34
CA CYS A 1167 32.49 28.55 -17.48
C CYS A 1167 32.05 28.66 -18.95
N LEU A 1168 32.63 29.61 -19.71
CA LEU A 1168 32.31 29.80 -21.13
C LEU A 1168 32.61 28.53 -21.96
N GLN A 1169 33.72 27.84 -21.68
CA GLN A 1169 34.05 26.59 -22.37
C GLN A 1169 33.05 25.45 -22.06
N ARG A 1170 32.36 25.48 -20.91
CA ARG A 1170 31.37 24.47 -20.51
C ARG A 1170 29.92 24.88 -20.86
N GLN A 1171 29.70 26.05 -21.47
CA GLN A 1171 28.45 26.38 -22.15
C GLN A 1171 28.35 25.60 -23.48
N TRP A 1172 28.05 24.29 -23.39
CA TRP A 1172 28.00 23.42 -24.57
C TRP A 1172 26.87 23.79 -25.54
N TYR A 1173 25.79 24.37 -25.05
CA TYR A 1173 24.75 24.97 -25.87
C TYR A 1173 24.77 26.49 -25.72
N SER A 1174 24.59 27.21 -26.82
CA SER A 1174 24.48 28.67 -26.81
C SER A 1174 23.24 29.18 -26.06
N THR A 1175 22.25 28.31 -25.87
CA THR A 1175 21.03 28.58 -25.11
C THR A 1175 21.22 28.44 -23.59
N TRP A 1176 22.35 27.90 -23.13
CA TRP A 1176 22.68 27.83 -21.71
C TRP A 1176 23.18 29.19 -21.23
N ASP A 1177 22.26 29.98 -20.71
CA ASP A 1177 22.44 31.32 -20.15
C ASP A 1177 23.08 31.30 -18.74
N MET A 1178 24.18 30.55 -18.60
CA MET A 1178 24.98 30.56 -17.38
C MET A 1178 25.64 31.93 -17.22
N SER A 1179 25.52 32.57 -16.05
CA SER A 1179 26.12 33.88 -15.76
C SER A 1179 27.64 33.79 -15.59
N CYS A 1180 28.38 33.44 -16.63
CA CYS A 1180 29.83 33.27 -16.56
C CYS A 1180 30.58 34.56 -16.18
N MET A 1181 29.97 35.72 -16.42
CA MET A 1181 30.53 37.02 -16.03
C MET A 1181 30.41 37.31 -14.53
N SER A 1182 29.65 36.51 -13.77
CA SER A 1182 29.60 36.62 -12.31
C SER A 1182 30.87 36.10 -11.63
N TYR A 1183 31.77 35.41 -12.36
CA TYR A 1183 33.03 34.91 -11.81
C TYR A 1183 34.14 35.96 -11.94
N THR A 1184 34.92 36.15 -10.87
CA THR A 1184 35.96 37.19 -10.79
C THR A 1184 37.33 36.72 -11.30
N LYS A 1185 37.56 35.41 -11.42
CA LYS A 1185 38.82 34.84 -11.93
C LYS A 1185 38.84 34.85 -13.46
N LEU A 1186 39.59 35.79 -14.03
CA LEU A 1186 40.01 35.78 -15.43
C LEU A 1186 41.25 34.89 -15.52
N ASP A 1187 41.16 33.77 -16.26
CA ASP A 1187 42.35 32.99 -16.66
C ASP A 1187 43.02 33.65 -17.85
#